data_AF-Q21UX0-F1
#
_entry.id   AF-Q21UX0-F1
#
_cell.length_a   1.000
_cell.length_b   1.000
_cell.length_c   1.000
_cell.angle_alpha   90.00
_cell.angle_beta   90.00
_cell.angle_gamma   90.00
#
_symmetry.space_group_name_H-M   'P 1'
#
loop_
_entity.id
_entity.type
_entity.pdbx_description
1 polymer ?
#
loop_
_entity_poly.entity_id
_entity_poly.type
_entity_poly.pdbx_seq_one_letter_code
_entity_poly.pdbx_strand_id
1 'polypeptide(L)'
;MTTTTEYALMAGHVYRTTRDEINWLPAPQGWTPYFPVPDSTTATGFPVTSGFEAISFQKGSEIVISYAGTYDKDYSGDMVANAGLATGVGSTQLLQAVEYYLQVKAANPGATITLTGHSLGGGLAALVGVFLGVQAQTFDQAPFAKTAWFKAPDVMAYLSSQTDPSGNRLYSDAALKPLASYIEQKEAFGAATTFIPNAALISNINVQGEFLSSAPWTVYDRIGTTTQTIANSAPGVSGFDLHAQALLTAFLQSQQTAAPGQALNELTAKLTGVLPLIFDTKLYAYSTSISNTTNVNFLDHLVRHETGGIGGMPAGGDAMLTHFASDLNKLGTNIAGLNKQAQDAIIAQGIEWYYWQGTDYAGKEFITQTGALLQYTSAIGDGLQDAQNKAAAYAKLWLDPKAAAHGAYGVGTTYEQWNVNTGTSAVTATARDVDKSQIFLGQGGAETFTGGNKNDVMLADDGDDTLDGGKGDDKLYGGSGTDTYTYTFTSSDLVGWGTDTIGDTDGIIKIDADTLGGGKSISPRLGRAWISDDKKYQFQFKPDALTPNGTAADSNGTLVIHRTGRLADKEAIVLNNWSQGKFGITLTTDAALPVSPAQVRVVNGDTVPLNTSTNADTGEVTYIGSATVAAPGNSDAITAYNTSSSIKRVEVYGLDGNDALIGDASQNLIDGGAGDDLIAGGLGLNTLIGGEGNDIILTHFTPGIAGRRGPDDSKNQIFIGGAGADTLDGQDAIYSRLQVWQDGNGVSDMNRRSLIVDPKLIATCERSMRARGRFRMKHLVVSGLPCTQARVEVLQ
;
A
#
# COMPACT_ATOMS: atom_id res chain seq x y z
N MET A 1 -46.69 -2.34 11.51
CA MET A 1 -45.93 -2.98 12.60
C MET A 1 -44.46 -2.70 12.39
N THR A 2 -43.88 -2.01 13.36
CA THR A 2 -42.45 -1.71 13.48
C THR A 2 -41.60 -2.98 13.56
N THR A 3 -40.49 -3.01 12.83
CA THR A 3 -39.50 -4.08 12.81
C THR A 3 -38.44 -3.90 13.91
N THR A 4 -37.74 -4.97 14.27
CA THR A 4 -36.65 -4.95 15.26
C THR A 4 -35.57 -3.90 14.94
N THR A 5 -35.15 -3.80 13.68
CA THR A 5 -34.12 -2.82 13.27
C THR A 5 -34.65 -1.38 13.32
N GLU A 6 -35.92 -1.14 12.99
CA GLU A 6 -36.53 0.18 13.19
C GLU A 6 -36.51 0.58 14.67
N TYR A 7 -36.82 -0.34 15.60
CA TYR A 7 -36.70 -0.08 17.03
C TYR A 7 -35.25 0.20 17.45
N ALA A 8 -34.27 -0.56 16.96
CA ALA A 8 -32.85 -0.36 17.31
C ALA A 8 -32.33 1.00 16.83
N LEU A 9 -32.68 1.39 15.61
CA LEU A 9 -32.37 2.72 15.08
C LEU A 9 -32.97 3.83 15.94
N MET A 10 -34.24 3.73 16.32
CA MET A 10 -34.90 4.71 17.22
C MET A 10 -34.27 4.73 18.62
N ALA A 11 -33.87 3.57 19.14
CA ALA A 11 -33.19 3.42 20.43
C ALA A 11 -31.79 4.05 20.43
N GLY A 12 -31.14 4.22 19.26
CA GLY A 12 -29.89 4.98 19.15
C GLY A 12 -30.05 6.42 18.69
N HIS A 13 -31.10 6.74 17.93
CA HIS A 13 -31.40 8.09 17.48
C HIS A 13 -31.73 9.05 18.62
N VAL A 14 -32.29 8.52 19.72
CA VAL A 14 -32.75 9.29 20.88
C VAL A 14 -31.62 10.03 21.61
N TYR A 15 -30.36 9.62 21.46
CA TYR A 15 -29.22 10.25 22.11
C TYR A 15 -28.79 11.54 21.36
N ARG A 16 -29.31 12.70 21.76
CA ARG A 16 -29.03 14.03 21.15
C ARG A 16 -28.22 14.93 22.07
N THR A 17 -28.47 14.89 23.37
CA THR A 17 -27.80 15.78 24.34
C THR A 17 -26.37 15.38 24.68
N THR A 18 -26.03 14.12 24.40
CA THR A 18 -24.78 13.48 24.79
C THR A 18 -23.91 13.09 23.61
N ARG A 19 -24.48 13.09 22.41
CA ARG A 19 -23.80 12.79 21.14
C ARG A 19 -23.88 13.96 20.20
N ASP A 20 -22.78 14.25 19.53
CA ASP A 20 -22.78 15.27 18.46
C ASP A 20 -23.60 14.79 17.25
N GLU A 21 -24.16 15.74 16.48
CA GLU A 21 -25.00 15.47 15.32
C GLU A 21 -24.31 14.60 14.27
N ILE A 22 -22.98 14.73 14.12
CA ILE A 22 -22.22 13.89 13.19
C ILE A 22 -22.24 12.40 13.59
N ASN A 23 -22.58 12.07 14.85
CA ASN A 23 -22.64 10.72 15.39
C ASN A 23 -24.07 10.28 15.77
N TRP A 24 -25.07 10.96 15.22
CA TRP A 24 -26.46 10.57 15.39
C TRP A 24 -26.82 9.42 14.45
N LEU A 25 -27.53 8.41 14.98
CA LEU A 25 -28.15 7.40 14.12
C LEU A 25 -29.35 8.01 13.37
N PRO A 26 -29.63 7.57 12.13
CA PRO A 26 -30.77 8.06 11.37
C PRO A 26 -32.10 7.59 11.95
N ALA A 27 -33.16 8.38 11.74
CA ALA A 27 -34.51 7.89 11.96
C ALA A 27 -34.84 6.87 10.85
N PRO A 28 -35.56 5.77 11.15
CA PRO A 28 -35.90 4.80 10.12
C PRO A 28 -36.78 5.42 9.03
N GLN A 29 -36.65 4.93 7.80
CA GLN A 29 -37.39 5.48 6.67
C GLN A 29 -38.92 5.47 6.90
N GLY A 30 -39.56 6.60 6.65
CA GLY A 30 -41.01 6.76 6.83
C GLY A 30 -41.47 7.04 8.26
N TRP A 31 -40.54 7.15 9.22
CA TRP A 31 -40.82 7.61 10.58
C TRP A 31 -40.40 9.06 10.76
N THR A 32 -41.28 9.87 11.36
CA THR A 32 -40.99 11.26 11.67
C THR A 32 -40.74 11.42 13.17
N PRO A 33 -39.54 11.84 13.61
CA PRO A 33 -39.29 12.16 15.00
C PRO A 33 -40.04 13.43 15.40
N TYR A 34 -40.63 13.44 16.59
CA TYR A 34 -41.33 14.58 17.15
C TYR A 34 -41.32 14.53 18.69
N PHE A 35 -41.62 15.69 19.29
CA PHE A 35 -41.67 15.88 20.74
C PHE A 35 -40.40 15.42 21.47
N PRO A 36 -39.20 15.86 21.05
CA PRO A 36 -37.97 15.51 21.76
C PRO A 36 -37.96 16.13 23.16
N VAL A 37 -37.35 15.45 24.12
CA VAL A 37 -37.05 15.99 25.44
C VAL A 37 -35.58 15.74 25.71
N PRO A 38 -34.80 16.76 26.15
CA PRO A 38 -35.16 18.17 26.15
C PRO A 38 -35.41 18.71 24.73
N ASP A 39 -36.40 19.59 24.57
CA ASP A 39 -36.59 20.37 23.34
C ASP A 39 -35.95 21.76 23.51
N SER A 40 -34.95 22.09 22.70
CA SER A 40 -34.31 23.42 22.72
C SER A 40 -35.14 24.51 22.02
N THR A 41 -36.19 24.11 21.29
CA THR A 41 -37.01 24.98 20.43
C THR A 41 -38.41 25.23 20.99
N THR A 42 -38.91 24.37 21.87
CA THR A 42 -40.21 24.56 22.54
C THR A 42 -40.02 24.79 24.04
N ALA A 43 -40.37 25.99 24.51
CA ALA A 43 -40.42 26.34 25.94
C ALA A 43 -41.59 25.66 26.70
N THR A 44 -41.97 24.43 26.34
CA THR A 44 -43.13 23.75 26.90
C THR A 44 -42.73 22.80 28.02
N GLY A 45 -42.88 23.26 29.26
CA GLY A 45 -43.51 22.54 30.36
C GLY A 45 -42.88 21.26 30.94
N PHE A 46 -41.92 20.60 30.28
CA PHE A 46 -41.32 19.36 30.78
C PHE A 46 -40.03 19.67 31.56
N PRO A 47 -39.99 19.49 32.90
CA PRO A 47 -38.81 19.83 33.69
C PRO A 47 -37.67 18.84 33.40
N VAL A 48 -36.55 19.33 32.86
CA VAL A 48 -35.37 18.54 32.45
C VAL A 48 -34.21 18.65 33.46
N THR A 49 -34.50 18.37 34.73
CA THR A 49 -33.51 18.53 35.82
C THR A 49 -32.67 17.28 36.13
N SER A 50 -32.88 16.18 35.40
CA SER A 50 -32.40 14.82 35.75
C SER A 50 -31.53 14.12 34.70
N GLY A 51 -31.28 14.76 33.55
CA GLY A 51 -30.66 14.13 32.38
C GLY A 51 -31.61 13.24 31.54
N PHE A 52 -32.91 13.23 31.84
CA PHE A 52 -33.90 12.48 31.05
C PHE A 52 -33.98 12.96 29.60
N GLU A 53 -33.91 12.02 28.67
CA GLU A 53 -33.98 12.27 27.25
C GLU A 53 -34.88 11.24 26.54
N ALA A 54 -35.77 11.72 25.66
CA ALA A 54 -36.78 10.91 24.97
C ALA A 54 -37.18 11.52 23.62
N ILE A 55 -37.56 10.68 22.66
CA ILE A 55 -38.09 11.11 21.35
C ILE A 55 -39.23 10.16 20.95
N SER A 56 -40.31 10.71 20.42
CA SER A 56 -41.39 9.95 19.80
C SER A 56 -41.22 9.91 18.29
N PHE A 57 -41.55 8.78 17.67
CA PHE A 57 -41.50 8.60 16.22
C PHE A 57 -42.89 8.22 15.74
N GLN A 58 -43.40 8.90 14.71
CA GLN A 58 -44.72 8.64 14.16
C GLN A 58 -44.64 8.08 12.74
N LYS A 59 -45.42 7.03 12.47
CA LYS A 59 -45.72 6.52 11.13
C LYS A 59 -47.21 6.19 11.03
N GLY A 60 -47.98 7.12 10.48
CA GLY A 60 -49.45 7.03 10.47
C GLY A 60 -50.03 7.08 11.90
N SER A 61 -50.75 6.03 12.30
CA SER A 61 -51.30 5.86 13.66
C SER A 61 -50.40 5.06 14.60
N GLU A 62 -49.24 4.58 14.13
CA GLU A 62 -48.23 3.92 14.96
C GLU A 62 -47.29 4.99 15.54
N ILE A 63 -47.04 4.93 16.84
CA ILE A 63 -46.08 5.76 17.55
C ILE A 63 -45.11 4.84 18.30
N VAL A 64 -43.82 5.11 18.18
CA VAL A 64 -42.79 4.50 19.02
C VAL A 64 -42.19 5.58 19.90
N ILE A 65 -42.19 5.36 21.22
CA ILE A 65 -41.48 6.22 22.17
C ILE A 65 -40.14 5.58 22.49
N SER A 66 -39.07 6.32 22.25
CA SER A 66 -37.71 5.92 22.58
C SER A 66 -37.20 6.71 23.78
N TYR A 67 -36.56 6.03 24.73
CA TYR A 67 -35.88 6.66 25.86
C TYR A 67 -34.36 6.46 25.72
N ALA A 68 -33.59 7.51 25.96
CA ALA A 68 -32.13 7.43 25.98
C ALA A 68 -31.62 6.76 27.26
N GLY A 69 -30.44 6.15 27.16
CA GLY A 69 -29.67 5.70 28.32
C GLY A 69 -28.61 6.72 28.77
N THR A 70 -27.74 6.30 29.69
CA THR A 70 -26.64 7.12 30.25
C THR A 70 -25.49 7.38 29.27
N TYR A 71 -24.76 8.49 29.44
CA TYR A 71 -23.52 8.84 28.74
C TYR A 71 -22.29 8.99 29.67
N ASP A 72 -21.11 8.67 29.13
CA ASP A 72 -19.78 8.54 29.79
C ASP A 72 -19.19 9.79 30.47
N LYS A 73 -19.85 10.95 30.46
CA LYS A 73 -19.35 12.14 31.21
C LYS A 73 -20.00 12.33 32.58
N ASP A 74 -21.00 11.51 32.94
CA ASP A 74 -21.62 11.56 34.27
C ASP A 74 -21.27 10.33 35.11
N TYR A 75 -19.97 10.13 35.33
CA TYR A 75 -19.40 9.02 36.12
C TYR A 75 -19.83 9.02 37.61
N SER A 76 -20.56 10.04 38.10
CA SER A 76 -20.95 10.17 39.51
C SER A 76 -22.46 10.32 39.76
N GLY A 77 -23.23 10.93 38.85
CA GLY A 77 -24.68 11.08 39.02
C GLY A 77 -25.48 9.84 38.61
N ASP A 78 -25.14 9.25 37.47
CA ASP A 78 -26.01 8.28 36.80
C ASP A 78 -25.69 6.82 37.16
N MET A 79 -24.48 6.52 37.65
CA MET A 79 -24.24 5.27 38.39
C MET A 79 -25.10 5.18 39.65
N VAL A 80 -25.39 6.31 40.31
CA VAL A 80 -26.30 6.34 41.46
C VAL A 80 -27.75 6.15 41.02
N ALA A 81 -28.15 6.70 39.86
CA ALA A 81 -29.48 6.47 39.30
C ALA A 81 -29.66 5.03 38.81
N ASN A 82 -28.69 4.47 38.07
CA ASN A 82 -28.69 3.09 37.61
C ASN A 82 -28.59 2.10 38.78
N ALA A 83 -27.71 2.33 39.75
CA ALA A 83 -27.65 1.51 40.96
C ALA A 83 -28.93 1.67 41.79
N GLY A 84 -29.50 2.87 41.88
CA GLY A 84 -30.78 3.13 42.55
C GLY A 84 -31.94 2.37 41.90
N LEU A 85 -32.11 2.49 40.57
CA LEU A 85 -33.13 1.75 39.83
C LEU A 85 -32.87 0.23 39.83
N ALA A 86 -31.63 -0.22 39.74
CA ALA A 86 -31.31 -1.65 39.81
C ALA A 86 -31.50 -2.23 41.22
N THR A 87 -31.34 -1.40 42.28
CA THR A 87 -31.60 -1.80 43.68
C THR A 87 -33.04 -1.56 44.13
N GLY A 88 -33.88 -0.93 43.31
CA GLY A 88 -35.30 -0.72 43.62
C GLY A 88 -35.62 0.61 44.34
N VAL A 89 -34.73 1.60 44.28
CA VAL A 89 -34.86 2.93 44.93
C VAL A 89 -35.66 3.95 44.10
N GLY A 90 -35.94 3.69 42.82
CA GLY A 90 -36.67 4.61 41.93
C GLY A 90 -35.78 5.78 41.47
N SER A 91 -36.21 6.53 40.45
CA SER A 91 -35.48 7.72 39.98
C SER A 91 -36.43 8.78 39.39
N THR A 92 -35.98 10.04 39.35
CA THR A 92 -36.70 11.12 38.66
C THR A 92 -36.92 10.81 37.18
N GLN A 93 -35.97 10.13 36.53
CA GLN A 93 -36.09 9.71 35.13
C GLN A 93 -37.21 8.69 34.91
N LEU A 94 -37.49 7.79 35.87
CA LEU A 94 -38.66 6.90 35.79
C LEU A 94 -39.98 7.68 35.82
N LEU A 95 -40.09 8.68 36.70
CA LEU A 95 -41.28 9.52 36.78
C LEU A 95 -41.49 10.25 35.44
N GLN A 96 -40.45 10.88 34.92
CA GLN A 96 -40.47 11.57 33.64
C GLN A 96 -40.76 10.64 32.45
N ALA A 97 -40.26 9.41 32.44
CA ALA A 97 -40.56 8.44 31.38
C ALA A 97 -42.08 8.14 31.31
N VAL A 98 -42.72 7.98 32.47
CA VAL A 98 -44.17 7.74 32.56
C VAL A 98 -44.96 8.98 32.18
N GLU A 99 -44.57 10.16 32.64
CA GLU A 99 -45.20 11.42 32.25
C GLU A 99 -45.12 11.68 30.75
N TYR A 100 -43.95 11.44 30.15
CA TYR A 100 -43.74 11.57 28.72
C TYR A 100 -44.70 10.68 27.93
N TYR A 101 -44.82 9.41 28.31
CA TYR A 101 -45.80 8.50 27.69
C TYR A 101 -47.23 9.02 27.82
N LEU A 102 -47.63 9.47 29.01
CA LEU A 102 -48.99 9.95 29.26
C LEU A 102 -49.31 11.20 28.42
N GLN A 103 -48.34 12.10 28.25
CA GLN A 103 -48.49 13.29 27.39
C GLN A 103 -48.62 12.91 25.91
N VAL A 104 -47.78 11.98 25.41
CA VAL A 104 -47.88 11.48 24.04
C VAL A 104 -49.23 10.80 23.81
N LYS A 105 -49.70 9.97 24.76
CA LYS A 105 -50.98 9.29 24.67
C LYS A 105 -52.17 10.25 24.72
N ALA A 106 -52.10 11.29 25.55
CA ALA A 106 -53.12 12.33 25.63
C ALA A 106 -53.22 13.13 24.32
N ALA A 107 -52.08 13.47 23.71
CA ALA A 107 -52.02 14.12 22.42
C ALA A 107 -52.48 13.22 21.26
N ASN A 108 -52.37 11.89 21.42
CA ASN A 108 -52.65 10.91 20.37
C ASN A 108 -53.57 9.76 20.87
N PRO A 109 -54.84 10.06 21.23
CA PRO A 109 -55.71 9.09 21.91
C PRO A 109 -55.97 7.83 21.08
N GLY A 110 -56.05 7.95 19.75
CA GLY A 110 -56.29 6.85 18.80
C GLY A 110 -55.02 6.11 18.33
N ALA A 111 -53.83 6.52 18.75
CA ALA A 111 -52.59 5.89 18.29
C ALA A 111 -52.28 4.59 19.03
N THR A 112 -51.66 3.66 18.29
CA THR A 112 -51.01 2.47 18.84
C THR A 112 -49.59 2.87 19.24
N ILE A 113 -49.32 2.86 20.54
CA ILE A 113 -48.02 3.27 21.09
C ILE A 113 -47.24 2.03 21.51
N THR A 114 -45.97 1.95 21.12
CA THR A 114 -44.99 1.00 21.64
C THR A 114 -43.75 1.73 22.14
N LEU A 115 -42.91 1.02 22.91
CA LEU A 115 -41.76 1.61 23.60
C LEU A 115 -40.45 0.94 23.17
N THR A 116 -39.37 1.71 23.19
CA THR A 116 -38.02 1.20 22.96
C THR A 116 -36.97 2.01 23.70
N GLY A 117 -35.75 1.50 23.70
CA GLY A 117 -34.59 2.13 24.31
C GLY A 117 -33.45 1.14 24.46
N HIS A 118 -32.26 1.69 24.63
CA HIS A 118 -31.03 0.96 24.88
C HIS A 118 -30.55 1.17 26.31
N SER A 119 -29.91 0.18 26.94
CA SER A 119 -29.32 0.31 28.27
C SER A 119 -30.34 0.79 29.33
N LEU A 120 -30.03 1.87 30.09
CA LEU A 120 -30.95 2.53 31.01
C LEU A 120 -32.29 2.89 30.34
N GLY A 121 -32.26 3.45 29.13
CA GLY A 121 -33.46 3.78 28.36
C GLY A 121 -34.32 2.55 28.02
N GLY A 122 -33.66 1.42 27.73
CA GLY A 122 -34.33 0.13 27.59
C GLY A 122 -35.02 -0.32 28.89
N GLY A 123 -34.34 -0.15 30.03
CA GLY A 123 -34.94 -0.42 31.34
C GLY A 123 -36.14 0.48 31.65
N LEU A 124 -36.08 1.77 31.30
CA LEU A 124 -37.20 2.71 31.45
C LEU A 124 -38.38 2.31 30.55
N ALA A 125 -38.13 1.96 29.29
CA ALA A 125 -39.14 1.44 28.37
C ALA A 125 -39.83 0.20 28.94
N ALA A 126 -39.07 -0.72 29.52
CA ALA A 126 -39.61 -1.92 30.13
C ALA A 126 -40.50 -1.60 31.36
N LEU A 127 -40.07 -0.68 32.23
CA LEU A 127 -40.84 -0.25 33.39
C LEU A 127 -42.16 0.42 32.99
N VAL A 128 -42.12 1.39 32.08
CA VAL A 128 -43.33 2.06 31.56
C VAL A 128 -44.24 1.05 30.89
N GLY A 129 -43.67 0.10 30.13
CA GLY A 129 -44.38 -0.98 29.46
C GLY A 129 -45.19 -1.84 30.43
N VAL A 130 -44.56 -2.33 31.50
CA VAL A 130 -45.28 -3.16 32.48
C VAL A 130 -46.29 -2.38 33.30
N PHE A 131 -45.97 -1.15 33.71
CA PHE A 131 -46.84 -0.30 34.50
C PHE A 131 -48.12 0.09 33.77
N LEU A 132 -48.03 0.31 32.46
CA LEU A 132 -49.15 0.83 31.67
C LEU A 132 -49.76 -0.19 30.70
N GLY A 133 -49.23 -1.42 30.66
CA GLY A 133 -49.70 -2.48 29.77
C GLY A 133 -49.38 -2.20 28.31
N VAL A 134 -48.17 -1.71 28.04
CA VAL A 134 -47.71 -1.27 26.70
C VAL A 134 -46.58 -2.18 26.24
N GLN A 135 -46.58 -2.52 24.95
CA GLN A 135 -45.54 -3.35 24.35
C GLN A 135 -44.20 -2.60 24.27
N ALA A 136 -43.11 -3.27 24.62
CA ALA A 136 -41.76 -2.73 24.50
C ALA A 136 -40.79 -3.73 23.85
N GLN A 137 -39.93 -3.22 22.96
CA GLN A 137 -38.76 -3.94 22.46
C GLN A 137 -37.51 -3.16 22.86
N THR A 138 -36.69 -3.77 23.69
CA THR A 138 -35.54 -3.13 24.35
C THR A 138 -34.22 -3.79 23.94
N PHE A 139 -33.13 -3.05 24.09
CA PHE A 139 -31.80 -3.46 23.65
C PHE A 139 -30.80 -3.30 24.78
N ASP A 140 -30.05 -4.36 25.07
CA ASP A 140 -29.09 -4.42 26.19
C ASP A 140 -29.66 -3.80 27.48
N GLN A 141 -30.93 -4.13 27.79
CA GLN A 141 -31.69 -3.37 28.78
C GLN A 141 -31.10 -3.46 30.19
N ALA A 142 -31.16 -2.34 30.91
CA ALA A 142 -30.83 -2.31 32.31
C ALA A 142 -31.80 -3.19 33.14
N PRO A 143 -31.28 -3.95 34.12
CA PRO A 143 -32.05 -4.96 34.85
C PRO A 143 -32.89 -4.34 35.99
N PHE A 144 -34.09 -3.85 35.68
CA PHE A 144 -34.97 -3.14 36.62
C PHE A 144 -36.13 -3.95 37.20
N ALA A 145 -36.05 -5.30 37.21
CA ALA A 145 -37.09 -6.15 37.78
C ALA A 145 -37.47 -5.77 39.23
N LYS A 146 -36.47 -5.39 40.06
CA LYS A 146 -36.72 -4.93 41.44
C LYS A 146 -37.50 -3.61 41.47
N THR A 147 -37.17 -2.65 40.61
CA THR A 147 -37.93 -1.38 40.54
C THR A 147 -39.37 -1.61 40.09
N ALA A 148 -39.60 -2.52 39.15
CA ALA A 148 -40.97 -2.89 38.75
C ALA A 148 -41.80 -3.36 39.96
N TRP A 149 -41.18 -4.06 40.91
CA TRP A 149 -41.85 -4.57 42.10
C TRP A 149 -42.11 -3.50 43.17
N PHE A 150 -41.11 -2.67 43.47
CA PHE A 150 -41.15 -1.77 44.64
C PHE A 150 -41.67 -0.37 44.34
N LYS A 151 -41.61 0.11 43.09
CA LYS A 151 -41.76 1.56 42.80
C LYS A 151 -43.04 1.97 42.06
N ALA A 152 -43.88 1.03 41.64
CA ALA A 152 -45.18 1.37 41.05
C ALA A 152 -46.08 2.24 41.97
N PRO A 153 -46.16 2.01 43.30
CA PRO A 153 -46.92 2.89 44.19
C PRO A 153 -46.37 4.32 44.26
N ASP A 154 -45.05 4.48 44.24
CA ASP A 154 -44.39 5.79 44.26
C ASP A 154 -44.72 6.59 42.98
N VAL A 155 -44.70 5.92 41.82
CA VAL A 155 -45.14 6.51 40.54
C VAL A 155 -46.61 6.93 40.60
N MET A 156 -47.48 6.08 41.15
CA MET A 156 -48.91 6.41 41.30
C MET A 156 -49.12 7.64 42.18
N ALA A 157 -48.43 7.71 43.33
CA ALA A 157 -48.52 8.82 44.25
C ALA A 157 -48.01 10.13 43.63
N TYR A 158 -46.93 10.05 42.86
CA TYR A 158 -46.37 11.18 42.14
C TYR A 158 -47.36 11.71 41.08
N LEU A 159 -47.85 10.86 40.19
CA LEU A 159 -48.78 11.27 39.12
C LEU A 159 -50.11 11.80 39.68
N SER A 160 -50.61 11.21 40.78
CA SER A 160 -51.83 11.65 41.44
C SER A 160 -51.71 13.04 42.06
N SER A 161 -50.48 13.47 42.39
CA SER A 161 -50.21 14.79 42.97
C SER A 161 -49.89 15.88 41.95
N GLN A 162 -49.71 15.55 40.67
CA GLN A 162 -49.41 16.56 39.65
C GLN A 162 -50.64 17.39 39.28
N THR A 163 -50.49 18.71 39.33
CA THR A 163 -51.54 19.67 38.99
C THR A 163 -51.07 20.72 37.98
N ASP A 164 -51.99 21.21 37.15
CA ASP A 164 -51.74 22.40 36.33
C ASP A 164 -51.55 23.65 37.23
N PRO A 165 -51.13 24.81 36.67
CA PRO A 165 -51.01 26.04 37.45
C PRO A 165 -52.33 26.53 38.08
N SER A 166 -53.47 25.99 37.67
CA SER A 166 -54.79 26.29 38.21
C SER A 166 -55.22 25.33 39.33
N GLY A 167 -54.38 24.35 39.69
CA GLY A 167 -54.64 23.36 40.74
C GLY A 167 -55.48 22.16 40.28
N ASN A 168 -55.77 22.00 38.98
CA ASN A 168 -56.48 20.83 38.47
C ASN A 168 -55.49 19.67 38.28
N ARG A 169 -55.91 18.44 38.60
CA ARG A 169 -55.09 17.23 38.35
C ARG A 169 -54.73 17.12 36.86
N LEU A 170 -53.44 16.94 36.57
CA LEU A 170 -52.95 16.75 35.19
C LEU A 170 -53.40 15.42 34.59
N TYR A 171 -53.49 14.37 35.41
CA TYR A 171 -53.80 13.01 34.95
C TYR A 171 -55.13 12.54 35.55
N SER A 172 -56.05 12.14 34.67
CA SER A 172 -57.36 11.60 35.05
C SER A 172 -57.28 10.18 35.61
N ASP A 173 -58.29 9.77 36.38
CA ASP A 173 -58.36 8.39 36.89
C ASP A 173 -58.40 7.36 35.75
N ALA A 174 -58.98 7.72 34.60
CA ALA A 174 -58.96 6.88 33.41
C ALA A 174 -57.53 6.68 32.85
N ALA A 175 -56.69 7.72 32.89
CA ALA A 175 -55.30 7.64 32.44
C ALA A 175 -54.43 6.83 33.42
N LEU A 176 -54.71 6.88 34.73
CA LEU A 176 -53.95 6.17 35.77
C LEU A 176 -54.45 4.73 36.02
N LYS A 177 -55.61 4.36 35.49
CA LYS A 177 -56.20 3.03 35.65
C LYS A 177 -55.24 1.87 35.32
N PRO A 178 -54.45 1.89 34.24
CA PRO A 178 -53.51 0.80 33.95
C PRO A 178 -52.49 0.57 35.08
N LEU A 179 -51.93 1.64 35.63
CA LEU A 179 -50.99 1.58 36.75
C LEU A 179 -51.67 1.09 38.04
N ALA A 180 -52.92 1.51 38.29
CA ALA A 180 -53.70 0.98 39.42
C ALA A 180 -53.91 -0.53 39.29
N SER A 181 -54.32 -1.00 38.10
CA SER A 181 -54.49 -2.42 37.81
C SER A 181 -53.18 -3.21 37.92
N TYR A 182 -52.04 -2.63 37.53
CA TYR A 182 -50.72 -3.24 37.75
C TYR A 182 -50.44 -3.45 39.25
N ILE A 183 -50.68 -2.43 40.09
CA ILE A 183 -50.46 -2.52 41.54
C ILE A 183 -51.37 -3.58 42.17
N GLU A 184 -52.66 -3.58 41.81
CA GLU A 184 -53.64 -4.57 42.30
C GLU A 184 -53.25 -6.00 41.92
N GLN A 185 -52.88 -6.23 40.66
CA GLN A 185 -52.44 -7.54 40.19
C GLN A 185 -51.18 -7.99 40.92
N LYS A 186 -50.19 -7.11 41.08
CA LYS A 186 -48.96 -7.42 41.81
C LYS A 186 -49.26 -7.80 43.27
N GLU A 187 -50.13 -7.06 43.95
CA GLU A 187 -50.49 -7.32 45.35
C GLU A 187 -51.25 -8.64 45.53
N ALA A 188 -52.08 -9.03 44.56
CA ALA A 188 -52.84 -10.28 44.60
C ALA A 188 -51.95 -11.54 44.61
N PHE A 189 -50.72 -11.47 44.08
CA PHE A 189 -49.78 -12.60 44.07
C PHE A 189 -48.86 -12.65 45.32
N GLY A 190 -48.87 -11.62 46.17
CA GLY A 190 -48.13 -11.56 47.43
C GLY A 190 -46.61 -11.34 47.30
N ALA A 191 -45.98 -10.87 48.38
CA ALA A 191 -44.56 -10.45 48.45
C ALA A 191 -43.50 -11.55 48.21
N ALA A 192 -43.91 -12.82 48.12
CA ALA A 192 -43.01 -13.96 48.00
C ALA A 192 -42.74 -14.40 46.54
N THR A 193 -43.29 -13.69 45.55
CA THR A 193 -43.17 -14.06 44.13
C THR A 193 -42.25 -13.10 43.37
N THR A 194 -41.62 -13.59 42.30
CA THR A 194 -40.88 -12.79 41.30
C THR A 194 -41.80 -12.33 40.15
N PHE A 195 -43.12 -12.40 40.34
CA PHE A 195 -44.10 -12.16 39.29
C PHE A 195 -44.16 -10.67 38.94
N ILE A 196 -43.96 -10.32 37.67
CA ILE A 196 -44.14 -8.96 37.18
C ILE A 196 -45.34 -8.97 36.23
N PRO A 197 -46.48 -8.36 36.59
CA PRO A 197 -47.60 -8.22 35.67
C PRO A 197 -47.15 -7.60 34.35
N ASN A 198 -47.75 -8.00 33.23
CA ASN A 198 -47.44 -7.50 31.90
C ASN A 198 -46.00 -7.78 31.39
N ALA A 199 -45.14 -8.50 32.11
CA ALA A 199 -43.76 -8.78 31.66
C ALA A 199 -43.69 -9.47 30.29
N ALA A 200 -44.72 -10.24 29.91
CA ALA A 200 -44.82 -10.86 28.58
C ALA A 200 -44.95 -9.86 27.42
N LEU A 201 -45.25 -8.58 27.70
CA LEU A 201 -45.27 -7.50 26.70
C LEU A 201 -43.88 -6.95 26.38
N ILE A 202 -42.86 -7.36 27.15
CA ILE A 202 -41.50 -6.82 27.07
C ILE A 202 -40.59 -7.88 26.45
N SER A 203 -39.92 -7.49 25.37
CA SER A 203 -38.90 -8.28 24.69
C SER A 203 -37.56 -7.55 24.74
N ASN A 204 -36.48 -8.30 24.93
CA ASN A 204 -35.12 -7.77 24.98
C ASN A 204 -34.22 -8.50 23.99
N ILE A 205 -33.35 -7.76 23.30
CA ILE A 205 -32.24 -8.30 22.52
C ILE A 205 -30.93 -7.84 23.15
N ASN A 206 -29.91 -8.70 23.20
CA ASN A 206 -28.62 -8.31 23.76
C ASN A 206 -27.42 -8.76 22.93
N VAL A 207 -26.33 -8.01 23.01
CA VAL A 207 -25.03 -8.48 22.51
C VAL A 207 -24.42 -9.44 23.54
N GLN A 208 -23.78 -10.50 23.07
CA GLN A 208 -23.07 -11.43 23.95
C GLN A 208 -21.86 -10.75 24.62
N GLY A 209 -21.74 -10.84 25.94
CA GLY A 209 -20.56 -10.36 26.68
C GLY A 209 -20.54 -8.85 26.97
N GLU A 210 -21.60 -8.14 26.61
CA GLU A 210 -21.81 -6.73 26.98
C GLU A 210 -21.89 -6.55 28.51
N PHE A 211 -21.54 -5.35 28.98
CA PHE A 211 -21.34 -5.01 30.38
C PHE A 211 -22.49 -5.43 31.31
N LEU A 212 -23.74 -5.16 30.93
CA LEU A 212 -24.98 -5.46 31.65
C LEU A 212 -25.47 -6.91 31.47
N SER A 213 -24.77 -7.73 30.69
CA SER A 213 -25.05 -9.17 30.57
C SER A 213 -24.28 -10.04 31.58
N SER A 214 -23.35 -9.43 32.34
CA SER A 214 -22.42 -10.11 33.25
C SER A 214 -22.75 -9.90 34.73
N ALA A 215 -22.36 -10.86 35.58
CA ALA A 215 -22.57 -10.78 37.04
C ALA A 215 -21.86 -9.54 37.64
N PRO A 216 -22.48 -8.81 38.58
CA PRO A 216 -23.62 -9.18 39.44
C PRO A 216 -25.01 -8.89 38.85
N TRP A 217 -25.08 -8.30 37.65
CA TRP A 217 -26.31 -7.89 36.98
C TRP A 217 -26.76 -9.00 36.03
N THR A 218 -27.52 -9.97 36.54
CA THR A 218 -27.86 -11.16 35.74
C THR A 218 -29.04 -10.90 34.81
N VAL A 219 -29.14 -11.68 33.72
CA VAL A 219 -30.32 -11.70 32.83
C VAL A 219 -31.64 -11.96 33.59
N TYR A 220 -31.58 -12.55 34.78
CA TYR A 220 -32.75 -12.82 35.63
C TYR A 220 -33.33 -11.55 36.29
N ASP A 221 -32.56 -10.46 36.34
CA ASP A 221 -33.01 -9.18 36.89
C ASP A 221 -33.62 -8.26 35.79
N ARG A 222 -33.70 -8.74 34.54
CA ARG A 222 -34.33 -8.05 33.41
C ARG A 222 -35.85 -8.28 33.39
N ILE A 223 -36.60 -7.28 32.92
CA ILE A 223 -38.06 -7.39 32.79
C ILE A 223 -38.39 -8.02 31.43
N GLY A 224 -39.22 -9.06 31.44
CA GLY A 224 -39.69 -9.73 30.23
C GLY A 224 -38.77 -10.82 29.72
N THR A 225 -38.78 -11.04 28.41
CA THR A 225 -38.07 -12.16 27.78
C THR A 225 -36.92 -11.69 26.91
N THR A 226 -35.72 -12.22 27.12
CA THR A 226 -34.63 -12.07 26.15
C THR A 226 -34.91 -12.95 24.94
N THR A 227 -35.26 -12.34 23.82
CA THR A 227 -35.67 -13.05 22.59
C THR A 227 -34.48 -13.42 21.71
N GLN A 228 -33.35 -12.72 21.84
CA GLN A 228 -32.14 -12.99 21.06
C GLN A 228 -30.90 -12.52 21.84
N THR A 229 -29.89 -13.39 21.90
CA THR A 229 -28.51 -13.00 22.24
C THR A 229 -27.68 -13.03 20.97
N ILE A 230 -27.26 -11.86 20.48
CA ILE A 230 -26.43 -11.72 19.29
C ILE A 230 -25.00 -12.14 19.65
N ALA A 231 -24.61 -13.30 19.15
CA ALA A 231 -23.28 -13.84 19.37
C ALA A 231 -22.20 -13.01 18.66
N ASN A 232 -21.06 -12.86 19.32
CA ASN A 232 -19.81 -12.37 18.75
C ASN A 232 -18.65 -13.17 19.35
N SER A 233 -17.48 -13.15 18.71
CA SER A 233 -16.33 -13.97 19.15
C SER A 233 -15.03 -13.19 19.28
N ALA A 234 -15.12 -11.91 19.64
CA ALA A 234 -13.93 -11.07 19.70
C ALA A 234 -13.20 -11.18 21.04
N PRO A 235 -12.02 -11.82 21.10
CA PRO A 235 -11.18 -11.73 22.28
C PRO A 235 -10.65 -10.30 22.41
N GLY A 236 -10.52 -9.82 23.65
CA GLY A 236 -9.85 -8.53 23.93
C GLY A 236 -10.71 -7.28 23.69
N VAL A 237 -12.01 -7.42 23.44
CA VAL A 237 -12.96 -6.29 23.41
C VAL A 237 -13.63 -6.18 24.77
N SER A 238 -13.74 -4.97 25.30
CA SER A 238 -14.33 -4.78 26.64
C SER A 238 -15.85 -4.93 26.59
N GLY A 239 -16.45 -5.32 27.72
CA GLY A 239 -17.92 -5.36 27.83
C GLY A 239 -18.57 -3.99 27.62
N PHE A 240 -17.84 -2.89 27.83
CA PHE A 240 -18.31 -1.54 27.55
C PHE A 240 -18.35 -1.25 26.04
N ASP A 241 -17.32 -1.65 25.30
CA ASP A 241 -17.31 -1.53 23.84
C ASP A 241 -18.41 -2.38 23.20
N LEU A 242 -18.64 -3.59 23.74
CA LEU A 242 -19.75 -4.45 23.32
C LEU A 242 -21.13 -3.88 23.67
N HIS A 243 -21.22 -3.01 24.67
CA HIS A 243 -22.44 -2.31 25.10
C HIS A 243 -22.67 -1.01 24.29
N ALA A 244 -22.46 -1.09 22.97
CA ALA A 244 -22.56 0.04 22.05
C ALA A 244 -23.79 -0.07 21.15
N GLN A 245 -24.63 0.96 21.16
CA GLN A 245 -25.87 0.96 20.39
C GLN A 245 -25.66 0.90 18.87
N ALA A 246 -24.60 1.55 18.37
CA ALA A 246 -24.24 1.48 16.96
C ALA A 246 -23.77 0.06 16.56
N LEU A 247 -23.05 -0.64 17.43
CA LEU A 247 -22.64 -2.04 17.19
C LEU A 247 -23.86 -2.97 17.11
N LEU A 248 -24.75 -2.89 18.11
CA LEU A 248 -25.97 -3.67 18.14
C LEU A 248 -26.82 -3.42 16.89
N THR A 249 -26.98 -2.15 16.50
CA THR A 249 -27.75 -1.77 15.30
C THR A 249 -27.08 -2.30 14.03
N ALA A 250 -25.77 -2.19 13.91
CA ALA A 250 -25.03 -2.74 12.77
C ALA A 250 -25.17 -4.27 12.67
N PHE A 251 -25.15 -5.00 13.78
CA PHE A 251 -25.41 -6.44 13.76
C PHE A 251 -26.81 -6.76 13.26
N LEU A 252 -27.84 -6.05 13.74
CA LEU A 252 -29.22 -6.28 13.32
C LEU A 252 -29.45 -5.90 11.84
N GLN A 253 -28.90 -4.79 11.38
CA GLN A 253 -28.97 -4.39 9.97
C GLN A 253 -28.28 -5.43 9.09
N SER A 254 -27.07 -5.84 9.44
CA SER A 254 -26.34 -6.84 8.66
C SER A 254 -27.03 -8.21 8.65
N GLN A 255 -27.70 -8.61 9.74
CA GLN A 255 -28.54 -9.83 9.75
C GLN A 255 -29.75 -9.75 8.81
N GLN A 256 -30.23 -8.55 8.50
CA GLN A 256 -31.34 -8.37 7.56
C GLN A 256 -30.90 -8.44 6.10
N THR A 257 -29.69 -7.98 5.80
CA THR A 257 -29.21 -7.81 4.43
C THR A 257 -28.27 -8.91 3.97
N ALA A 258 -27.53 -9.55 4.87
CA ALA A 258 -26.58 -10.59 4.54
C ALA A 258 -27.23 -11.98 4.39
N ALA A 259 -26.62 -12.84 3.58
CA ALA A 259 -26.99 -14.26 3.54
C ALA A 259 -26.59 -14.97 4.85
N PRO A 260 -27.23 -16.10 5.20
CA PRO A 260 -26.88 -16.86 6.40
C PRO A 260 -25.39 -17.21 6.50
N GLY A 261 -24.77 -16.94 7.64
CA GLY A 261 -23.34 -17.14 7.87
C GLY A 261 -22.44 -16.00 7.39
N GLN A 262 -23.02 -14.91 6.86
CA GLN A 262 -22.30 -13.76 6.31
C GLN A 262 -22.68 -12.45 7.00
N ALA A 263 -23.56 -12.47 8.00
CA ALA A 263 -23.87 -11.27 8.77
C ALA A 263 -22.64 -10.86 9.60
N LEU A 264 -22.48 -9.55 9.84
CA LEU A 264 -21.33 -8.98 10.52
C LEU A 264 -21.04 -9.70 11.84
N ASN A 265 -22.06 -9.98 12.65
CA ASN A 265 -21.90 -10.68 13.92
C ASN A 265 -21.35 -12.11 13.75
N GLU A 266 -21.79 -12.83 12.72
CA GLU A 266 -21.30 -14.18 12.39
C GLU A 266 -19.87 -14.14 11.86
N LEU A 267 -19.53 -13.10 11.09
CA LEU A 267 -18.18 -12.88 10.58
C LEU A 267 -17.18 -12.55 11.68
N THR A 268 -17.59 -11.91 12.78
CA THR A 268 -16.70 -11.73 13.96
C THR A 268 -16.24 -13.05 14.58
N ALA A 269 -16.95 -14.15 14.31
CA ALA A 269 -16.54 -15.50 14.73
C ALA A 269 -15.44 -16.10 13.88
N LYS A 270 -15.46 -15.79 12.58
CA LYS A 270 -14.45 -16.25 11.62
C LYS A 270 -13.22 -15.35 11.69
N LEU A 271 -13.42 -14.04 11.84
CA LEU A 271 -12.40 -13.00 11.85
C LEU A 271 -12.40 -12.29 13.19
N THR A 272 -11.73 -12.89 14.17
CA THR A 272 -11.72 -12.39 15.56
C THR A 272 -11.04 -11.02 15.72
N GLY A 273 -10.30 -10.55 14.70
CA GLY A 273 -9.68 -9.23 14.65
C GLY A 273 -10.63 -8.07 14.30
N VAL A 274 -11.84 -8.35 13.80
CA VAL A 274 -12.77 -7.31 13.33
C VAL A 274 -13.17 -6.33 14.43
N LEU A 275 -13.73 -6.82 15.55
CA LEU A 275 -14.19 -5.92 16.61
C LEU A 275 -13.04 -5.16 17.30
N PRO A 276 -11.88 -5.77 17.63
CA PRO A 276 -10.74 -5.03 18.16
C PRO A 276 -10.33 -3.85 17.28
N LEU A 277 -10.36 -4.00 15.95
CA LEU A 277 -10.01 -2.94 15.01
C LEU A 277 -11.11 -1.87 14.88
N ILE A 278 -12.38 -2.27 14.91
CA ILE A 278 -13.52 -1.34 14.92
C ILE A 278 -13.49 -0.41 16.14
N PHE A 279 -13.03 -0.92 17.29
CA PHE A 279 -12.87 -0.16 18.54
C PHE A 279 -11.47 0.44 18.74
N ASP A 280 -10.58 0.36 17.76
CA ASP A 280 -9.24 0.93 17.89
C ASP A 280 -9.24 2.46 17.69
N THR A 281 -8.98 3.18 18.77
CA THR A 281 -8.87 4.66 18.77
C THR A 281 -7.71 5.19 17.92
N LYS A 282 -6.72 4.35 17.58
CA LYS A 282 -5.66 4.70 16.62
C LYS A 282 -6.15 4.64 15.18
N LEU A 283 -7.26 3.94 14.91
CA LEU A 283 -7.97 3.93 13.64
C LEU A 283 -9.09 4.98 13.66
N TYR A 284 -10.35 4.54 13.63
CA TYR A 284 -11.53 5.38 13.38
C TYR A 284 -12.61 5.19 14.46
N ALA A 285 -12.23 4.62 15.62
CA ALA A 285 -13.07 4.54 16.82
C ALA A 285 -13.07 5.87 17.60
N TYR A 286 -13.67 6.92 17.03
CA TYR A 286 -13.70 8.23 17.67
C TYR A 286 -14.77 8.33 18.76
N SER A 287 -14.55 9.23 19.73
CA SER A 287 -15.55 9.53 20.75
C SER A 287 -16.81 10.10 20.11
N THR A 288 -17.97 9.62 20.52
CA THR A 288 -19.25 10.10 19.98
C THR A 288 -19.79 11.32 20.72
N SER A 289 -19.04 11.83 21.71
CA SER A 289 -19.42 12.97 22.57
C SER A 289 -19.82 14.21 21.78
N ILE A 290 -20.70 15.04 22.35
CA ILE A 290 -20.93 16.44 21.91
C ILE A 290 -19.65 17.30 21.79
N SER A 291 -18.52 16.89 22.38
CA SER A 291 -17.24 17.60 22.21
C SER A 291 -16.48 17.20 20.94
N ASN A 292 -16.87 16.14 20.24
CA ASN A 292 -16.29 15.74 18.98
C ASN A 292 -17.21 16.16 17.83
N THR A 293 -16.91 17.31 17.25
CA THR A 293 -17.70 17.95 16.19
C THR A 293 -17.10 17.74 14.79
N THR A 294 -16.04 16.94 14.67
CA THR A 294 -15.27 16.81 13.40
C THR A 294 -15.16 15.38 12.90
N ASN A 295 -15.07 14.39 13.78
CA ASN A 295 -14.85 13.01 13.36
C ASN A 295 -16.06 12.12 13.69
N VAL A 296 -16.65 11.53 12.66
CA VAL A 296 -17.69 10.51 12.82
C VAL A 296 -17.03 9.25 13.40
N ASN A 297 -17.69 8.50 14.28
CA ASN A 297 -17.24 7.19 14.70
C ASN A 297 -17.52 6.16 13.59
N PHE A 298 -16.60 5.24 13.33
CA PHE A 298 -16.73 4.28 12.23
C PHE A 298 -18.02 3.43 12.27
N LEU A 299 -18.47 2.97 13.45
CA LEU A 299 -19.72 2.21 13.54
C LEU A 299 -20.94 3.06 13.20
N ASP A 300 -20.97 4.29 13.73
CA ASP A 300 -22.03 5.25 13.40
C ASP A 300 -22.04 5.57 11.91
N HIS A 301 -20.86 5.72 11.30
CA HIS A 301 -20.70 5.92 9.86
C HIS A 301 -21.33 4.78 9.05
N LEU A 302 -21.01 3.52 9.37
CA LEU A 302 -21.59 2.35 8.70
C LEU A 302 -23.13 2.30 8.84
N VAL A 303 -23.67 2.49 10.05
CA VAL A 303 -25.12 2.44 10.31
C VAL A 303 -25.85 3.55 9.55
N ARG A 304 -25.25 4.75 9.52
CA ARG A 304 -25.78 5.91 8.80
C ARG A 304 -25.82 5.65 7.30
N HIS A 305 -24.77 5.10 6.71
CA HIS A 305 -24.73 4.75 5.29
C HIS A 305 -25.72 3.62 4.93
N GLU A 306 -25.91 2.64 5.82
CA GLU A 306 -26.86 1.54 5.58
C GLU A 306 -28.32 2.00 5.56
N THR A 307 -28.73 2.92 6.44
CA THR A 307 -30.12 3.41 6.49
C THR A 307 -30.35 4.67 5.64
N GLY A 308 -29.34 5.54 5.57
CA GLY A 308 -29.38 6.82 4.89
C GLY A 308 -30.28 7.89 5.53
N GLY A 309 -30.51 8.98 4.80
CA GLY A 309 -31.41 10.07 5.20
C GLY A 309 -30.87 11.04 6.26
N ILE A 310 -29.57 10.97 6.59
CA ILE A 310 -28.92 11.87 7.55
C ILE A 310 -27.55 12.34 7.04
N GLY A 311 -27.23 13.62 7.27
CA GLY A 311 -25.91 14.21 6.94
C GLY A 311 -25.50 14.05 5.47
N GLY A 312 -26.44 14.30 4.55
CA GLY A 312 -26.19 14.29 3.10
C GLY A 312 -26.29 12.92 2.41
N MET A 313 -26.48 11.83 3.16
CA MET A 313 -26.63 10.49 2.59
C MET A 313 -27.98 10.31 1.86
N PRO A 314 -28.05 9.50 0.78
CA PRO A 314 -29.28 9.20 0.08
C PRO A 314 -30.38 8.65 1.00
N ALA A 315 -31.65 8.93 0.69
CA ALA A 315 -32.75 8.30 1.40
C ALA A 315 -32.80 6.79 1.11
N GLY A 316 -32.76 5.96 2.15
CA GLY A 316 -32.69 4.50 2.02
C GLY A 316 -31.26 3.94 2.02
N GLY A 317 -30.24 4.80 2.14
CA GLY A 317 -28.83 4.40 2.28
C GLY A 317 -28.17 3.98 0.97
N ASP A 318 -26.94 3.50 1.08
CA ASP A 318 -26.08 3.04 -0.02
C ASP A 318 -25.42 1.68 0.29
N ALA A 319 -25.96 0.97 1.28
CA ALA A 319 -25.60 -0.41 1.64
C ALA A 319 -24.14 -0.60 2.10
N MET A 320 -23.46 0.45 2.60
CA MET A 320 -22.06 0.36 3.00
C MET A 320 -21.78 -0.73 4.04
N LEU A 321 -22.63 -0.91 5.05
CA LEU A 321 -22.44 -1.95 6.06
C LEU A 321 -22.60 -3.34 5.44
N THR A 322 -23.54 -3.49 4.51
CA THR A 322 -23.72 -4.72 3.73
C THR A 322 -22.47 -5.05 2.90
N HIS A 323 -21.89 -4.06 2.21
CA HIS A 323 -20.66 -4.25 1.43
C HIS A 323 -19.43 -4.52 2.33
N PHE A 324 -19.33 -3.85 3.47
CA PHE A 324 -18.27 -4.12 4.45
C PHE A 324 -18.36 -5.56 4.96
N ALA A 325 -19.55 -6.05 5.31
CA ALA A 325 -19.75 -7.45 5.68
C ALA A 325 -19.42 -8.42 4.53
N SER A 326 -19.78 -8.08 3.29
CA SER A 326 -19.41 -8.87 2.10
C SER A 326 -17.88 -9.00 1.94
N ASP A 327 -17.13 -7.90 2.09
CA ASP A 327 -15.66 -7.94 2.03
C ASP A 327 -15.03 -8.75 3.16
N LEU A 328 -15.55 -8.62 4.38
CA LEU A 328 -15.15 -9.47 5.50
C LEU A 328 -15.45 -10.95 5.21
N ASN A 329 -16.57 -11.27 4.56
CA ASN A 329 -16.88 -12.64 4.19
C ASN A 329 -15.89 -13.21 3.16
N LYS A 330 -15.46 -12.43 2.16
CA LYS A 330 -14.41 -12.84 1.20
C LYS A 330 -13.10 -13.18 1.91
N LEU A 331 -12.73 -12.41 2.93
CA LEU A 331 -11.57 -12.72 3.77
C LEU A 331 -11.83 -13.98 4.62
N GLY A 332 -13.02 -14.09 5.22
CA GLY A 332 -13.44 -15.18 6.11
C GLY A 332 -13.52 -16.55 5.44
N THR A 333 -13.81 -16.61 4.13
CA THR A 333 -13.78 -17.86 3.34
C THR A 333 -12.37 -18.29 2.94
N ASN A 334 -11.38 -17.40 3.09
CA ASN A 334 -10.01 -17.57 2.63
C ASN A 334 -8.97 -17.55 3.77
N ILE A 335 -9.41 -17.80 5.01
CA ILE A 335 -8.57 -17.78 6.22
C ILE A 335 -7.44 -18.83 6.18
N ALA A 336 -7.56 -19.88 5.36
CA ALA A 336 -6.67 -21.04 5.42
C ALA A 336 -5.19 -20.70 5.16
N GLY A 337 -4.89 -19.64 4.41
CA GLY A 337 -3.52 -19.23 4.14
C GLY A 337 -3.02 -18.02 4.93
N LEU A 338 -3.88 -17.04 5.25
CA LEU A 338 -3.44 -15.79 5.88
C LEU A 338 -3.29 -15.89 7.40
N ASN A 339 -2.14 -15.45 7.92
CA ASN A 339 -1.95 -15.29 9.37
C ASN A 339 -2.76 -14.10 9.93
N LYS A 340 -2.83 -13.98 11.27
CA LYS A 340 -3.62 -12.95 11.94
C LYS A 340 -3.18 -11.52 11.55
N GLN A 341 -1.88 -11.26 11.47
CA GLN A 341 -1.36 -9.94 11.12
C GLN A 341 -1.79 -9.52 9.71
N ALA A 342 -1.78 -10.45 8.75
CA ALA A 342 -2.27 -10.22 7.40
C ALA A 342 -3.77 -9.91 7.38
N GLN A 343 -4.56 -10.70 8.11
CA GLN A 343 -6.00 -10.46 8.22
C GLN A 343 -6.29 -9.09 8.86
N ASP A 344 -5.64 -8.77 9.98
CA ASP A 344 -5.81 -7.48 10.66
C ASP A 344 -5.40 -6.30 9.75
N ALA A 345 -4.33 -6.44 8.96
CA ALA A 345 -3.90 -5.42 8.02
C ALA A 345 -4.90 -5.17 6.89
N ILE A 346 -5.48 -6.23 6.31
CA ILE A 346 -6.51 -6.10 5.26
C ILE A 346 -7.79 -5.49 5.85
N ILE A 347 -8.21 -5.93 7.04
CA ILE A 347 -9.39 -5.38 7.72
C ILE A 347 -9.18 -3.89 8.05
N ALA A 348 -8.02 -3.51 8.58
CA ALA A 348 -7.71 -2.11 8.90
C ALA A 348 -7.71 -1.21 7.66
N GLN A 349 -7.17 -1.69 6.54
CA GLN A 349 -7.21 -0.96 5.27
C GLN A 349 -8.64 -0.84 4.72
N GLY A 350 -9.46 -1.88 4.88
CA GLY A 350 -10.88 -1.83 4.55
C GLY A 350 -11.64 -0.82 5.41
N ILE A 351 -11.44 -0.83 6.73
CA ILE A 351 -12.03 0.17 7.65
C ILE A 351 -11.67 1.59 7.20
N GLU A 352 -10.40 1.84 6.89
CA GLU A 352 -9.96 3.14 6.41
C GLU A 352 -10.58 3.51 5.06
N TRP A 353 -10.63 2.57 4.10
CA TRP A 353 -11.22 2.80 2.79
C TRP A 353 -12.71 3.13 2.88
N TYR A 354 -13.47 2.40 3.71
CA TYR A 354 -14.89 2.66 3.94
C TYR A 354 -15.13 3.99 4.68
N TYR A 355 -14.31 4.30 5.68
CA TYR A 355 -14.46 5.53 6.47
C TYR A 355 -14.33 6.81 5.64
N TRP A 356 -13.43 6.81 4.65
CA TRP A 356 -13.19 7.97 3.79
C TRP A 356 -14.05 7.99 2.53
N GLN A 357 -14.99 7.05 2.40
CA GLN A 357 -16.01 7.18 1.37
C GLN A 357 -16.89 8.39 1.68
N GLY A 358 -17.15 9.20 0.65
CA GLY A 358 -18.02 10.36 0.75
C GLY A 358 -19.51 10.00 0.75
N THR A 359 -20.35 11.02 0.81
CA THR A 359 -21.81 10.87 0.61
C THR A 359 -22.19 10.41 -0.80
N ASP A 360 -21.24 10.43 -1.74
CA ASP A 360 -21.34 9.96 -3.12
C ASP A 360 -20.82 8.51 -3.29
N TYR A 361 -20.58 7.81 -2.19
CA TYR A 361 -20.22 6.39 -2.18
C TYR A 361 -21.13 5.58 -3.12
N ALA A 362 -20.52 4.92 -4.10
CA ALA A 362 -21.22 4.29 -5.21
C ALA A 362 -21.61 2.82 -4.96
N GLY A 363 -21.67 2.38 -3.69
CA GLY A 363 -21.98 0.98 -3.35
C GLY A 363 -20.92 -0.02 -3.84
N LYS A 364 -19.64 0.37 -3.82
CA LYS A 364 -18.53 -0.46 -4.28
C LYS A 364 -17.91 -1.24 -3.13
N GLU A 365 -17.64 -2.52 -3.36
CA GLU A 365 -16.86 -3.31 -2.42
C GLU A 365 -15.36 -3.01 -2.53
N PHE A 366 -14.67 -3.06 -1.39
CA PHE A 366 -13.23 -2.80 -1.28
C PHE A 366 -12.40 -3.93 -1.91
N ILE A 367 -12.82 -5.19 -1.74
CA ILE A 367 -12.06 -6.38 -2.18
C ILE A 367 -12.69 -6.98 -3.44
N THR A 368 -11.88 -7.18 -4.47
CA THR A 368 -12.20 -8.06 -5.59
C THR A 368 -11.55 -9.42 -5.35
N GLN A 369 -12.29 -10.52 -5.49
CA GLN A 369 -11.78 -11.87 -5.28
C GLN A 369 -11.89 -12.70 -6.57
N THR A 370 -10.78 -13.35 -6.97
CA THR A 370 -10.74 -14.34 -8.05
C THR A 370 -10.03 -15.59 -7.55
N GLY A 371 -10.78 -16.65 -7.22
CA GLY A 371 -10.20 -17.84 -6.58
C GLY A 371 -9.58 -17.49 -5.22
N ALA A 372 -8.28 -17.78 -5.06
CA ALA A 372 -7.47 -17.44 -3.88
C ALA A 372 -6.79 -16.05 -3.96
N LEU A 373 -6.99 -15.30 -5.06
CA LEU A 373 -6.43 -13.96 -5.20
C LEU A 373 -7.43 -12.93 -4.67
N LEU A 374 -7.01 -12.12 -3.69
CA LEU A 374 -7.67 -10.90 -3.28
C LEU A 374 -6.95 -9.69 -3.86
N GLN A 375 -7.70 -8.75 -4.41
CA GLN A 375 -7.15 -7.50 -4.89
C GLN A 375 -7.95 -6.30 -4.39
N TYR A 376 -7.27 -5.25 -3.97
CA TYR A 376 -7.90 -4.02 -3.48
C TYR A 376 -7.01 -2.79 -3.74
N THR A 377 -7.61 -1.61 -3.66
CA THR A 377 -6.90 -0.32 -3.74
C THR A 377 -7.02 0.37 -2.38
N SER A 378 -5.90 0.77 -1.77
CA SER A 378 -5.91 1.44 -0.47
C SER A 378 -6.66 2.78 -0.55
N ALA A 379 -7.11 3.34 0.59
CA ALA A 379 -7.78 4.64 0.61
C ALA A 379 -6.95 5.75 -0.07
N ILE A 380 -5.63 5.74 0.16
CA ILE A 380 -4.68 6.66 -0.48
C ILE A 380 -4.58 6.38 -1.98
N GLY A 381 -4.45 5.11 -2.37
CA GLY A 381 -4.38 4.72 -3.77
C GLY A 381 -5.64 5.05 -4.56
N ASP A 382 -6.80 5.05 -3.92
CA ASP A 382 -8.07 5.43 -4.54
C ASP A 382 -8.27 6.95 -4.59
N GLY A 383 -7.36 7.71 -3.97
CA GLY A 383 -7.41 9.17 -3.93
C GLY A 383 -8.53 9.71 -3.04
N LEU A 384 -8.96 8.95 -2.03
CA LEU A 384 -10.02 9.39 -1.13
C LEU A 384 -9.58 10.62 -0.34
N GLN A 385 -10.46 11.62 -0.31
CA GLN A 385 -10.16 12.90 0.31
C GLN A 385 -9.87 12.72 1.81
N ASP A 386 -8.82 13.38 2.29
CA ASP A 386 -8.40 13.40 3.70
C ASP A 386 -7.95 12.05 4.30
N ALA A 387 -7.83 11.00 3.48
CA ALA A 387 -7.30 9.71 3.92
C ALA A 387 -5.91 9.85 4.58
N GLN A 388 -5.73 9.18 5.73
CA GLN A 388 -4.61 9.45 6.66
C GLN A 388 -3.55 8.35 6.68
N ASN A 389 -3.79 7.26 5.97
CA ASN A 389 -2.97 6.05 5.95
C ASN A 389 -2.73 5.46 7.37
N LYS A 390 -3.75 5.49 8.23
CA LYS A 390 -3.67 4.94 9.59
C LYS A 390 -3.49 3.42 9.59
N ALA A 391 -4.03 2.74 8.59
CA ALA A 391 -3.92 1.29 8.42
C ALA A 391 -2.47 0.83 8.14
N ALA A 392 -1.58 1.73 7.72
CA ALA A 392 -0.17 1.43 7.46
C ALA A 392 0.54 0.80 8.66
N ALA A 393 0.16 1.14 9.90
CA ALA A 393 0.75 0.54 11.09
C ALA A 393 0.49 -0.97 11.19
N TYR A 394 -0.69 -1.43 10.77
CA TYR A 394 -1.05 -2.85 10.76
C TYR A 394 -0.43 -3.56 9.56
N ALA A 395 -0.42 -2.92 8.39
CA ALA A 395 0.28 -3.42 7.21
C ALA A 395 1.77 -3.65 7.51
N LYS A 396 2.41 -2.76 8.27
CA LYS A 396 3.81 -2.91 8.69
C LYS A 396 4.04 -4.17 9.53
N LEU A 397 3.15 -4.49 10.47
CA LEU A 397 3.25 -5.70 11.31
C LEU A 397 3.18 -6.99 10.50
N TRP A 398 2.53 -6.96 9.34
CA TRP A 398 2.48 -8.07 8.40
C TRP A 398 3.69 -8.08 7.46
N LEU A 399 4.02 -6.93 6.86
CA LEU A 399 5.04 -6.85 5.82
C LEU A 399 6.46 -6.95 6.34
N ASP A 400 6.79 -6.36 7.50
CA ASP A 400 8.16 -6.41 8.05
C ASP A 400 8.71 -7.84 8.15
N PRO A 401 8.03 -8.81 8.82
CA PRO A 401 8.56 -10.17 8.94
C PRO A 401 8.55 -10.91 7.60
N LYS A 402 7.55 -10.66 6.74
CA LYS A 402 7.48 -11.29 5.41
C LYS A 402 8.62 -10.80 4.53
N ALA A 403 8.83 -9.50 4.44
CA ALA A 403 9.94 -8.90 3.71
C ALA A 403 11.30 -9.37 4.26
N ALA A 404 11.46 -9.44 5.59
CA ALA A 404 12.68 -9.96 6.19
C ALA A 404 12.98 -11.42 5.82
N ALA A 405 11.96 -12.27 5.67
CA ALA A 405 12.12 -13.66 5.22
C ALA A 405 12.68 -13.76 3.80
N HIS A 406 12.41 -12.74 2.97
CA HIS A 406 12.91 -12.58 1.60
C HIS A 406 14.25 -11.82 1.51
N GLY A 407 14.86 -11.44 2.63
CA GLY A 407 16.00 -10.51 2.63
C GLY A 407 15.67 -9.13 2.05
N ALA A 408 14.38 -8.80 1.93
CA ALA A 408 13.88 -7.57 1.34
C ALA A 408 13.89 -6.44 2.38
N TYR A 409 14.93 -5.61 2.37
CA TYR A 409 14.99 -4.42 3.24
C TYR A 409 14.31 -3.22 2.58
N GLY A 410 13.48 -2.50 3.34
CA GLY A 410 12.81 -1.29 2.87
C GLY A 410 11.60 -1.55 1.97
N VAL A 411 10.87 -2.64 2.18
CA VAL A 411 9.49 -2.78 1.68
C VAL A 411 8.61 -1.84 2.50
N GLY A 412 8.02 -0.84 1.85
CA GLY A 412 7.17 0.15 2.50
C GLY A 412 5.74 -0.35 2.74
N THR A 413 4.86 0.55 3.14
CA THR A 413 3.41 0.29 3.29
C THR A 413 2.54 1.23 2.45
N THR A 414 3.17 2.04 1.60
CA THR A 414 2.53 3.12 0.84
C THR A 414 2.06 2.70 -0.55
N TYR A 415 2.00 1.38 -0.82
CA TYR A 415 1.53 0.86 -2.09
C TYR A 415 0.04 1.16 -2.27
N GLU A 416 -0.31 1.56 -3.47
CA GLU A 416 -1.66 2.01 -3.81
C GLU A 416 -2.59 0.83 -4.09
N GLN A 417 -2.07 -0.25 -4.68
CA GLN A 417 -2.82 -1.45 -5.02
C GLN A 417 -2.16 -2.71 -4.49
N TRP A 418 -2.99 -3.63 -4.00
CA TRP A 418 -2.54 -4.84 -3.30
C TRP A 418 -3.11 -6.06 -4.00
N ASN A 419 -2.24 -7.04 -4.23
CA ASN A 419 -2.53 -8.32 -4.86
C ASN A 419 -2.06 -9.42 -3.91
N VAL A 420 -2.99 -10.13 -3.28
CA VAL A 420 -2.72 -11.02 -2.15
C VAL A 420 -3.23 -12.41 -2.45
N ASN A 421 -2.33 -13.38 -2.54
CA ASN A 421 -2.68 -14.79 -2.51
C ASN A 421 -3.07 -15.18 -1.07
N THR A 422 -4.18 -15.87 -0.91
CA THR A 422 -4.71 -16.28 0.39
C THR A 422 -4.66 -17.78 0.63
N GLY A 423 -3.98 -18.53 -0.23
CA GLY A 423 -3.77 -19.96 -0.07
C GLY A 423 -2.54 -20.44 -0.83
N THR A 424 -2.27 -21.74 -0.74
CA THR A 424 -1.07 -22.36 -1.34
C THR A 424 -1.24 -22.75 -2.81
N SER A 425 -2.30 -22.28 -3.46
CA SER A 425 -2.53 -22.55 -4.88
C SER A 425 -1.94 -21.42 -5.71
N ALA A 426 -1.33 -21.77 -6.83
CA ALA A 426 -0.84 -20.82 -7.81
C ALA A 426 -1.91 -19.79 -8.19
N VAL A 427 -1.53 -18.51 -8.21
CA VAL A 427 -2.37 -17.42 -8.68
C VAL A 427 -1.69 -16.64 -9.79
N THR A 428 -2.49 -16.14 -10.74
CA THR A 428 -2.02 -15.15 -11.72
C THR A 428 -2.60 -13.79 -11.35
N ALA A 429 -1.74 -12.81 -11.12
CA ALA A 429 -2.13 -11.44 -10.81
C ALA A 429 -1.41 -10.45 -11.73
N THR A 430 -2.15 -9.50 -12.28
CA THR A 430 -1.62 -8.39 -13.09
C THR A 430 -2.03 -7.08 -12.44
N ALA A 431 -1.21 -6.05 -12.58
CA ALA A 431 -1.50 -4.69 -12.11
C ALA A 431 -2.92 -4.27 -12.54
N ARG A 432 -3.72 -3.83 -11.57
CA ARG A 432 -5.12 -3.43 -11.82
C ARG A 432 -5.21 -2.10 -12.54
N ASP A 433 -4.36 -1.17 -12.12
CA ASP A 433 -4.12 0.11 -12.75
C ASP A 433 -2.61 0.25 -12.91
N VAL A 434 -2.15 0.22 -14.16
CA VAL A 434 -0.72 0.27 -14.47
C VAL A 434 -0.09 1.57 -14.01
N ASP A 435 -0.85 2.65 -13.79
CA ASP A 435 -0.27 3.91 -13.35
C ASP A 435 -0.20 4.06 -11.82
N LYS A 436 -0.47 2.98 -11.07
CA LYS A 436 -0.39 2.91 -9.60
C LYS A 436 0.62 1.88 -9.14
N SER A 437 1.30 2.19 -8.04
CA SER A 437 2.22 1.28 -7.36
C SER A 437 1.48 0.06 -6.79
N GLN A 438 2.06 -1.12 -7.01
CA GLN A 438 1.53 -2.41 -6.63
C GLN A 438 2.40 -3.08 -5.57
N ILE A 439 1.75 -3.88 -4.73
CA ILE A 439 2.42 -4.94 -4.00
C ILE A 439 1.75 -6.28 -4.30
N PHE A 440 2.57 -7.29 -4.61
CA PHE A 440 2.16 -8.67 -4.86
C PHE A 440 2.70 -9.56 -3.74
N LEU A 441 1.82 -10.36 -3.15
CA LEU A 441 2.12 -11.20 -1.99
C LEU A 441 1.64 -12.63 -2.28
N GLY A 442 2.57 -13.55 -2.49
CA GLY A 442 2.33 -14.99 -2.69
C GLY A 442 2.24 -15.78 -1.39
N GLN A 443 2.00 -17.09 -1.51
CA GLN A 443 1.74 -18.03 -0.41
C GLN A 443 2.09 -19.51 -0.70
N GLY A 444 3.15 -19.78 -1.46
CA GLY A 444 3.70 -21.14 -1.61
C GLY A 444 3.27 -21.89 -2.87
N GLY A 445 2.62 -21.21 -3.83
CA GLY A 445 2.25 -21.75 -5.14
C GLY A 445 3.15 -21.17 -6.24
N ALA A 446 3.09 -21.74 -7.45
CA ALA A 446 3.77 -21.15 -8.60
C ALA A 446 3.01 -19.90 -9.09
N GLU A 447 3.32 -18.76 -8.49
CA GLU A 447 2.73 -17.46 -8.75
C GLU A 447 3.10 -16.95 -10.16
N THR A 448 2.20 -16.19 -10.78
CA THR A 448 2.49 -15.42 -11.99
C THR A 448 2.09 -13.97 -11.76
N PHE A 449 3.08 -13.10 -11.54
CA PHE A 449 2.86 -11.69 -11.23
C PHE A 449 3.36 -10.77 -12.34
N THR A 450 2.56 -9.77 -12.67
CA THR A 450 2.90 -8.76 -13.67
C THR A 450 2.57 -7.37 -13.13
N GLY A 451 3.58 -6.53 -12.95
CA GLY A 451 3.48 -5.16 -12.45
C GLY A 451 3.03 -4.14 -13.51
N GLY A 452 3.07 -2.88 -13.13
CA GLY A 452 2.56 -1.73 -13.88
C GLY A 452 3.67 -0.84 -14.44
N ASN A 453 3.45 0.47 -14.37
CA ASN A 453 4.33 1.56 -14.80
C ASN A 453 4.98 2.30 -13.62
N LYS A 454 4.76 1.82 -12.40
CA LYS A 454 5.26 2.39 -11.16
C LYS A 454 6.15 1.38 -10.48
N ASN A 455 6.92 1.85 -9.50
CA ASN A 455 7.79 1.01 -8.70
C ASN A 455 6.94 0.05 -7.86
N ASP A 456 7.00 -1.21 -8.22
CA ASP A 456 6.23 -2.30 -7.65
C ASP A 456 7.10 -3.22 -6.79
N VAL A 457 6.46 -4.00 -5.93
CA VAL A 457 7.14 -5.04 -5.14
C VAL A 457 6.42 -6.36 -5.25
N MET A 458 7.19 -7.42 -5.48
CA MET A 458 6.69 -8.80 -5.57
C MET A 458 7.40 -9.67 -4.53
N LEU A 459 6.63 -10.24 -3.61
CA LEU A 459 7.09 -11.22 -2.62
C LEU A 459 6.34 -12.53 -2.87
N ALA A 460 6.88 -13.42 -3.70
CA ALA A 460 6.15 -14.59 -4.21
C ALA A 460 6.16 -15.82 -3.28
N ASP A 461 7.12 -15.88 -2.34
CA ASP A 461 7.28 -16.96 -1.33
C ASP A 461 7.86 -18.25 -1.91
N ASP A 462 7.24 -19.41 -1.68
CA ASP A 462 7.74 -20.69 -2.20
C ASP A 462 7.00 -21.00 -3.52
N GLY A 463 7.65 -21.65 -4.47
CA GLY A 463 7.06 -21.94 -5.77
C GLY A 463 8.06 -21.75 -6.89
N ASP A 464 7.74 -22.26 -8.09
CA ASP A 464 8.48 -21.88 -9.30
C ASP A 464 7.74 -20.70 -9.94
N ASP A 465 8.04 -19.49 -9.48
CA ASP A 465 7.26 -18.30 -9.78
C ASP A 465 7.66 -17.66 -11.12
N THR A 466 6.75 -16.88 -11.70
CA THR A 466 7.03 -16.06 -12.89
C THR A 466 6.72 -14.60 -12.59
N LEU A 467 7.75 -13.77 -12.52
CA LEU A 467 7.67 -12.37 -12.10
C LEU A 467 8.08 -11.42 -13.23
N ASP A 468 7.24 -10.45 -13.54
CA ASP A 468 7.49 -9.37 -14.49
C ASP A 468 7.18 -8.04 -13.80
N GLY A 469 8.21 -7.26 -13.45
CA GLY A 469 8.04 -5.96 -12.79
C GLY A 469 7.26 -4.95 -13.64
N GLY A 470 7.34 -5.08 -14.96
CA GLY A 470 6.80 -4.10 -15.89
C GLY A 470 7.76 -2.93 -16.05
N LYS A 471 7.27 -1.72 -15.77
CA LYS A 471 8.01 -0.47 -15.88
C LYS A 471 8.12 0.19 -14.51
N GLY A 472 9.28 0.75 -14.20
CA GLY A 472 9.53 1.37 -12.91
C GLY A 472 10.85 0.85 -12.35
N ASP A 473 11.21 1.25 -11.14
CA ASP A 473 12.28 0.58 -10.40
C ASP A 473 11.64 -0.45 -9.47
N ASP A 474 11.54 -1.70 -9.92
CA ASP A 474 10.79 -2.74 -9.24
C ASP A 474 11.66 -3.60 -8.32
N LYS A 475 11.05 -4.23 -7.31
CA LYS A 475 11.74 -5.21 -6.46
C LYS A 475 11.06 -6.57 -6.55
N LEU A 476 11.79 -7.55 -7.07
CA LEU A 476 11.27 -8.87 -7.38
C LEU A 476 11.95 -9.91 -6.48
N TYR A 477 11.16 -10.57 -5.65
CA TYR A 477 11.60 -11.63 -4.74
C TYR A 477 10.78 -12.88 -5.06
N GLY A 478 11.44 -13.87 -5.68
CA GLY A 478 10.84 -15.17 -6.00
C GLY A 478 10.65 -15.93 -4.70
N GLY A 479 11.77 -16.24 -4.07
CA GLY A 479 11.83 -16.83 -2.74
C GLY A 479 12.41 -18.23 -2.84
N SER A 480 11.65 -19.26 -2.49
CA SER A 480 12.13 -20.64 -2.60
C SER A 480 11.61 -21.30 -3.87
N GLY A 481 12.50 -21.70 -4.76
CA GLY A 481 12.13 -22.48 -5.95
C GLY A 481 13.03 -22.11 -7.13
N THR A 482 12.64 -22.47 -8.35
CA THR A 482 13.32 -22.00 -9.55
C THR A 482 12.47 -20.95 -10.25
N ASP A 483 12.64 -19.71 -9.82
CA ASP A 483 11.84 -18.58 -10.28
C ASP A 483 12.27 -18.04 -11.64
N THR A 484 11.33 -17.49 -12.38
CA THR A 484 11.55 -16.89 -13.70
C THR A 484 11.23 -15.41 -13.69
N TYR A 485 12.25 -14.57 -13.91
CA TYR A 485 12.13 -13.13 -14.04
C TYR A 485 12.06 -12.76 -15.51
N THR A 486 10.94 -12.17 -15.94
CA THR A 486 10.67 -11.92 -17.36
C THR A 486 10.72 -10.43 -17.69
N TYR A 487 11.39 -10.12 -18.79
CA TYR A 487 11.55 -8.79 -19.36
C TYR A 487 11.17 -8.84 -20.85
N THR A 488 10.11 -8.13 -21.25
CA THR A 488 9.64 -8.12 -22.64
C THR A 488 9.84 -6.75 -23.28
N PHE A 489 10.49 -6.69 -24.46
CA PHE A 489 10.73 -5.43 -25.16
C PHE A 489 9.76 -5.29 -26.32
N THR A 490 8.80 -4.39 -26.19
CA THR A 490 8.05 -3.98 -27.39
C THR A 490 8.86 -2.94 -28.15
N SER A 491 8.76 -2.95 -29.49
CA SER A 491 9.43 -1.96 -30.34
C SER A 491 8.99 -0.50 -30.08
N SER A 492 7.91 -0.30 -29.32
CA SER A 492 7.43 0.99 -28.83
C SER A 492 8.07 1.43 -27.49
N ASP A 493 8.64 0.50 -26.72
CA ASP A 493 9.26 0.77 -25.40
C ASP A 493 10.73 1.16 -25.58
N LEU A 494 10.97 2.32 -26.18
CA LEU A 494 12.31 2.84 -26.42
C LEU A 494 13.04 3.24 -25.11
N VAL A 495 12.32 3.45 -24.01
CA VAL A 495 12.80 3.72 -22.64
C VAL A 495 11.67 3.35 -21.63
N GLY A 496 11.98 2.86 -20.43
CA GLY A 496 11.08 3.00 -19.27
C GLY A 496 10.96 1.86 -18.25
N TRP A 497 11.79 0.82 -18.28
CA TRP A 497 11.71 -0.33 -17.35
C TRP A 497 12.62 -0.19 -16.13
N GLY A 498 13.18 1.01 -15.96
CA GLY A 498 13.90 1.42 -14.75
C GLY A 498 14.99 0.44 -14.29
N THR A 499 15.36 0.55 -13.02
CA THR A 499 16.36 -0.28 -12.38
C THR A 499 15.68 -1.27 -11.45
N ASP A 500 15.54 -2.49 -11.94
CA ASP A 500 14.91 -3.57 -11.19
C ASP A 500 15.90 -4.29 -10.31
N THR A 501 15.48 -4.60 -9.09
CA THR A 501 16.25 -5.37 -8.14
C THR A 501 15.64 -6.75 -7.97
N ILE A 502 16.40 -7.78 -8.31
CA ILE A 502 16.07 -9.17 -7.99
C ILE A 502 16.76 -9.53 -6.69
N GLY A 503 15.95 -9.84 -5.67
CA GLY A 503 16.41 -10.19 -4.33
C GLY A 503 16.53 -11.69 -4.09
N ASP A 504 16.82 -12.45 -5.14
CA ASP A 504 16.93 -13.91 -5.11
C ASP A 504 18.38 -14.39 -5.31
N THR A 505 18.66 -15.60 -4.87
CA THR A 505 19.98 -16.23 -4.98
C THR A 505 20.08 -17.20 -6.16
N ASP A 506 18.97 -17.56 -6.81
CA ASP A 506 18.91 -18.32 -8.06
C ASP A 506 17.63 -18.03 -8.86
N GLY A 507 17.42 -18.79 -9.95
CA GLY A 507 16.29 -18.60 -10.86
C GLY A 507 16.72 -18.60 -12.34
N ILE A 508 15.90 -17.98 -13.17
CA ILE A 508 16.06 -17.85 -14.62
C ILE A 508 15.66 -16.43 -15.01
N ILE A 509 16.52 -15.72 -15.74
CA ILE A 509 16.17 -14.42 -16.32
C ILE A 509 15.82 -14.62 -17.79
N LYS A 510 14.66 -14.15 -18.23
CA LYS A 510 14.22 -14.18 -19.62
C LYS A 510 14.05 -12.78 -20.16
N ILE A 511 14.69 -12.50 -21.30
CA ILE A 511 14.72 -11.18 -21.94
C ILE A 511 14.29 -11.39 -23.41
N ASP A 512 13.17 -10.82 -23.86
CA ASP A 512 12.57 -11.11 -25.18
C ASP A 512 12.32 -12.61 -25.43
N ALA A 513 11.93 -13.35 -24.39
CA ALA A 513 11.78 -14.81 -24.35
C ALA A 513 13.09 -15.63 -24.44
N ASP A 514 14.25 -14.98 -24.67
CA ASP A 514 15.56 -15.62 -24.59
C ASP A 514 15.99 -15.75 -23.12
N THR A 515 16.42 -16.93 -22.70
CA THR A 515 17.07 -17.10 -21.38
C THR A 515 18.43 -16.42 -21.40
N LEU A 516 18.63 -15.49 -20.46
CA LEU A 516 19.91 -14.82 -20.28
C LEU A 516 20.96 -15.81 -19.78
N GLY A 517 22.04 -15.93 -20.55
CA GLY A 517 23.20 -16.70 -20.17
C GLY A 517 24.33 -15.83 -19.61
N GLY A 518 25.50 -16.44 -19.50
CA GLY A 518 26.74 -15.77 -19.13
C GLY A 518 27.39 -14.94 -20.24
N GLY A 519 28.59 -14.47 -19.94
CA GLY A 519 29.38 -13.64 -20.84
C GLY A 519 30.88 -13.80 -20.65
N LYS A 520 31.65 -13.28 -21.60
CA LYS A 520 33.11 -13.28 -21.58
C LYS A 520 33.64 -11.94 -21.11
N SER A 521 34.72 -11.98 -20.33
CA SER A 521 35.33 -10.77 -19.78
C SER A 521 35.84 -9.89 -20.91
N ILE A 522 35.55 -8.60 -20.83
CA ILE A 522 36.05 -7.59 -21.77
C ILE A 522 37.29 -6.87 -21.24
N SER A 523 37.63 -7.07 -19.96
CA SER A 523 38.83 -6.53 -19.29
C SER A 523 39.48 -7.62 -18.40
N PRO A 524 40.35 -8.48 -18.96
CA PRO A 524 40.87 -9.68 -18.28
C PRO A 524 41.68 -9.43 -16.99
N ARG A 525 42.14 -8.19 -16.76
CA ARG A 525 43.01 -7.83 -15.62
C ARG A 525 42.30 -7.14 -14.47
N LEU A 526 41.15 -6.51 -14.70
CA LEU A 526 40.30 -5.97 -13.64
C LEU A 526 39.05 -6.80 -13.38
N GLY A 527 38.65 -7.70 -14.29
CA GLY A 527 37.68 -8.78 -14.02
C GLY A 527 36.35 -8.32 -13.42
N ARG A 528 35.87 -7.11 -13.78
CA ARG A 528 34.61 -6.51 -13.29
C ARG A 528 33.58 -6.25 -14.38
N ALA A 529 33.90 -6.49 -15.66
CA ALA A 529 32.99 -6.31 -16.78
C ALA A 529 33.04 -7.48 -17.79
N TRP A 530 31.87 -7.89 -18.29
CA TRP A 530 31.69 -8.98 -19.27
C TRP A 530 30.61 -8.61 -20.29
N ILE A 531 30.64 -9.29 -21.43
CA ILE A 531 29.63 -9.18 -22.49
C ILE A 531 29.09 -10.56 -22.88
N SER A 532 27.79 -10.67 -23.13
CA SER A 532 27.16 -11.90 -23.61
C SER A 532 27.70 -12.31 -24.98
N ASP A 533 27.65 -13.61 -25.31
CA ASP A 533 28.15 -14.14 -26.59
C ASP A 533 27.44 -13.51 -27.81
N ASP A 534 26.15 -13.21 -27.67
CA ASP A 534 25.34 -12.52 -28.70
C ASP A 534 25.55 -10.99 -28.72
N LYS A 535 26.36 -10.47 -27.79
CA LYS A 535 26.70 -9.06 -27.62
C LYS A 535 25.50 -8.17 -27.34
N LYS A 536 24.38 -8.74 -26.88
CA LYS A 536 23.18 -7.98 -26.51
C LYS A 536 23.21 -7.50 -25.07
N TYR A 537 23.99 -8.11 -24.18
CA TYR A 537 23.99 -7.79 -22.75
C TYR A 537 25.40 -7.58 -22.20
N GLN A 538 25.51 -6.62 -21.30
CA GLN A 538 26.73 -6.36 -20.53
C GLN A 538 26.48 -6.63 -19.06
N PHE A 539 27.53 -7.07 -18.39
CA PHE A 539 27.50 -7.48 -17.00
C PHE A 539 28.59 -6.72 -16.25
N GLN A 540 28.24 -6.10 -15.12
CA GLN A 540 29.17 -5.47 -14.21
C GLN A 540 29.06 -6.14 -12.84
N PHE A 541 30.16 -6.71 -12.33
CA PHE A 541 30.16 -7.42 -11.06
C PHE A 541 30.96 -6.65 -10.00
N LYS A 542 30.31 -6.39 -8.87
CA LYS A 542 30.90 -5.77 -7.69
C LYS A 542 30.91 -6.79 -6.54
N PRO A 543 32.04 -7.46 -6.27
CA PRO A 543 32.15 -8.42 -5.17
C PRO A 543 32.10 -7.71 -3.80
N ASP A 544 31.56 -8.41 -2.79
CA ASP A 544 31.56 -7.93 -1.39
C ASP A 544 32.98 -7.89 -0.80
N ALA A 545 33.86 -8.75 -1.30
CA ALA A 545 35.28 -8.79 -0.95
C ALA A 545 36.16 -9.17 -2.16
N LEU A 546 37.27 -8.46 -2.33
CA LEU A 546 38.30 -8.76 -3.33
C LEU A 546 39.27 -9.83 -2.79
N THR A 547 39.72 -10.76 -3.64
CA THR A 547 40.86 -11.60 -3.31
C THR A 547 42.16 -10.78 -3.36
N PRO A 548 43.26 -11.21 -2.70
CA PRO A 548 44.56 -10.50 -2.74
C PRO A 548 45.14 -10.27 -4.16
N ASN A 549 44.61 -10.95 -5.18
CA ASN A 549 45.02 -10.83 -6.58
C ASN A 549 43.98 -10.06 -7.44
N GLY A 550 43.01 -9.38 -6.84
CA GLY A 550 41.98 -8.60 -7.56
C GLY A 550 40.95 -9.45 -8.32
N THR A 551 41.04 -10.78 -8.29
CA THR A 551 40.10 -11.66 -8.99
C THR A 551 38.81 -11.83 -8.17
N ALA A 552 37.70 -11.40 -8.75
CA ALA A 552 36.38 -11.30 -8.11
C ALA A 552 35.43 -12.48 -8.38
N ALA A 553 35.73 -13.36 -9.34
CA ALA A 553 34.70 -14.16 -10.02
C ALA A 553 33.92 -15.18 -9.15
N ASP A 554 34.45 -15.57 -7.98
CA ASP A 554 33.83 -16.63 -7.14
C ASP A 554 33.28 -16.13 -5.79
N SER A 555 33.30 -14.82 -5.51
CA SER A 555 32.73 -14.26 -4.27
C SER A 555 31.28 -13.82 -4.46
N ASN A 556 30.53 -13.70 -3.36
CA ASN A 556 29.22 -13.05 -3.38
C ASN A 556 29.38 -11.56 -3.69
N GLY A 557 28.42 -10.98 -4.38
CA GLY A 557 28.40 -9.55 -4.65
C GLY A 557 27.14 -9.09 -5.38
N THR A 558 27.20 -7.88 -5.92
CA THR A 558 26.14 -7.31 -6.76
C THR A 558 26.49 -7.49 -8.24
N LEU A 559 25.62 -8.14 -9.00
CA LEU A 559 25.72 -8.22 -10.46
C LEU A 559 24.72 -7.26 -11.10
N VAL A 560 25.21 -6.33 -11.91
CA VAL A 560 24.39 -5.38 -12.66
C VAL A 560 24.41 -5.77 -14.13
N ILE A 561 23.24 -5.83 -14.76
CA ILE A 561 23.06 -6.31 -16.14
C ILE A 561 22.43 -5.19 -16.95
N HIS A 562 23.06 -4.84 -18.08
CA HIS A 562 22.60 -3.82 -19.00
C HIS A 562 22.36 -4.38 -20.40
N ARG A 563 21.40 -3.82 -21.13
CA ARG A 563 21.25 -4.10 -22.56
C ARG A 563 22.23 -3.25 -23.37
N THR A 564 23.01 -3.89 -24.23
CA THR A 564 24.01 -3.24 -25.07
C THR A 564 23.35 -2.30 -26.08
N GLY A 565 23.85 -1.07 -26.19
CA GLY A 565 23.44 -0.10 -27.21
C GLY A 565 22.17 0.70 -26.90
N ARG A 566 21.63 0.63 -25.67
CA ARG A 566 20.68 1.64 -25.15
C ARG A 566 21.42 2.64 -24.26
N LEU A 567 21.07 3.91 -24.44
CA LEU A 567 21.65 5.06 -23.73
C LEU A 567 20.98 5.22 -22.35
N ALA A 568 21.77 5.62 -21.36
CA ALA A 568 21.45 5.96 -19.97
C ALA A 568 21.40 4.78 -18.99
N ASP A 569 22.39 4.69 -18.11
CA ASP A 569 22.41 4.81 -16.63
C ASP A 569 21.10 4.58 -15.81
N LYS A 570 20.02 4.10 -16.42
CA LYS A 570 18.66 4.07 -15.86
C LYS A 570 17.89 2.78 -16.14
N GLU A 571 18.41 1.89 -16.99
CA GLU A 571 17.80 0.58 -17.28
C GLU A 571 18.79 -0.53 -16.91
N ALA A 572 18.51 -1.24 -15.82
CA ALA A 572 19.38 -2.28 -15.31
C ALA A 572 18.61 -3.36 -14.56
N ILE A 573 19.11 -4.59 -14.64
CA ILE A 573 18.71 -5.67 -13.73
C ILE A 573 19.83 -5.82 -12.70
N VAL A 574 19.50 -5.65 -11.43
CA VAL A 574 20.43 -5.72 -10.31
C VAL A 574 20.16 -7.01 -9.53
N LEU A 575 21.13 -7.91 -9.51
CA LEU A 575 21.11 -9.12 -8.69
C LEU A 575 21.95 -8.89 -7.44
N ASN A 576 21.31 -8.92 -6.28
CA ASN A 576 22.00 -8.82 -5.00
C ASN A 576 22.45 -10.21 -4.52
N ASN A 577 23.59 -10.27 -3.83
CA ASN A 577 24.17 -11.53 -3.31
C ASN A 577 24.40 -12.60 -4.40
N TRP A 578 24.66 -12.17 -5.63
CA TRP A 578 24.93 -13.06 -6.75
C TRP A 578 26.31 -13.71 -6.62
N SER A 579 26.43 -14.95 -7.09
CA SER A 579 27.67 -15.70 -7.22
C SER A 579 27.69 -16.50 -8.54
N GLN A 580 28.87 -16.91 -8.99
CA GLN A 580 29.07 -17.57 -10.28
C GLN A 580 28.13 -18.77 -10.50
N GLY A 581 27.51 -18.82 -11.67
CA GLY A 581 26.62 -19.91 -12.09
C GLY A 581 25.19 -19.76 -11.61
N LYS A 582 24.91 -18.88 -10.64
CA LYS A 582 23.54 -18.53 -10.25
C LYS A 582 22.81 -17.85 -11.41
N PHE A 583 21.50 -18.08 -11.49
CA PHE A 583 20.65 -17.69 -12.61
C PHE A 583 21.04 -18.30 -13.97
N GLY A 584 21.90 -19.32 -13.99
CA GLY A 584 22.50 -19.84 -15.23
C GLY A 584 23.53 -18.89 -15.86
N ILE A 585 23.92 -17.83 -15.15
CA ILE A 585 24.88 -16.84 -15.61
C ILE A 585 26.28 -17.30 -15.21
N THR A 586 27.12 -17.58 -16.20
CA THR A 586 28.53 -17.92 -15.98
C THR A 586 29.40 -16.85 -16.60
N LEU A 587 30.06 -16.05 -15.76
CA LEU A 587 30.96 -15.00 -16.22
C LEU A 587 32.36 -15.58 -16.37
N THR A 588 32.76 -15.89 -17.60
CA THR A 588 34.08 -16.46 -17.85
C THR A 588 35.08 -15.33 -18.12
N THR A 589 36.17 -15.29 -17.37
CA THR A 589 37.40 -14.74 -17.92
C THR A 589 37.82 -15.64 -19.08
N ASP A 590 38.41 -15.10 -20.15
CA ASP A 590 39.10 -15.99 -21.10
C ASP A 590 40.07 -16.82 -20.26
N ALA A 591 39.81 -18.12 -20.15
CA ALA A 591 40.75 -19.07 -19.57
C ALA A 591 42.07 -18.74 -20.23
N ALA A 592 43.03 -18.24 -19.44
CA ALA A 592 44.25 -17.60 -19.88
C ALA A 592 44.53 -18.06 -21.29
N LEU A 593 44.27 -17.19 -22.29
CA LEU A 593 44.47 -17.54 -23.71
C LEU A 593 45.69 -18.44 -23.72
N PRO A 594 45.68 -19.64 -24.32
CA PRO A 594 46.91 -20.38 -24.50
C PRO A 594 47.78 -19.48 -25.36
N VAL A 595 48.51 -18.58 -24.70
CA VAL A 595 49.48 -17.70 -25.26
C VAL A 595 50.56 -18.68 -25.60
N SER A 596 50.53 -19.17 -26.83
CA SER A 596 51.79 -19.42 -27.51
C SER A 596 52.59 -18.13 -27.29
N PRO A 597 53.70 -18.15 -26.52
CA PRO A 597 54.41 -16.94 -26.11
C PRO A 597 55.01 -16.14 -27.28
N ALA A 598 54.69 -16.50 -28.52
CA ALA A 598 55.26 -15.96 -29.74
C ALA A 598 54.39 -14.87 -30.42
N GLN A 599 53.15 -14.62 -29.99
CA GLN A 599 52.20 -13.77 -30.74
C GLN A 599 51.57 -12.58 -29.99
N VAL A 600 51.74 -12.46 -28.67
CA VAL A 600 51.18 -11.35 -27.86
C VAL A 600 52.26 -10.76 -26.96
N ARG A 601 52.37 -9.42 -26.91
CA ARG A 601 53.28 -8.69 -26.01
C ARG A 601 52.47 -7.81 -25.07
N VAL A 602 52.78 -7.87 -23.78
CA VAL A 602 52.10 -7.06 -22.76
C VAL A 602 53.05 -6.06 -22.14
N VAL A 603 52.59 -4.82 -22.00
CA VAL A 603 53.30 -3.67 -21.41
C VAL A 603 52.50 -3.17 -20.21
N ASN A 604 53.16 -2.98 -19.06
CA ASN A 604 52.52 -2.56 -17.81
C ASN A 604 53.26 -1.34 -17.24
N GLY A 605 52.51 -0.32 -16.81
CA GLY A 605 53.05 0.95 -16.29
C GLY A 605 53.98 0.82 -15.08
N ASP A 606 53.66 -0.08 -14.15
CA ASP A 606 54.40 -0.28 -12.90
C ASP A 606 55.80 -0.94 -13.01
N THR A 607 56.40 -0.99 -14.21
CA THR A 607 57.76 -1.50 -14.43
C THR A 607 58.70 -0.49 -15.10
N VAL A 608 59.02 0.60 -14.39
CA VAL A 608 60.15 1.55 -14.61
C VAL A 608 60.08 2.38 -15.92
N PRO A 609 60.53 3.66 -15.94
CA PRO A 609 60.31 4.56 -17.09
C PRO A 609 61.06 4.10 -18.35
N LEU A 610 60.36 4.14 -19.49
CA LEU A 610 60.91 3.94 -20.83
C LEU A 610 61.70 5.20 -21.27
N ASN A 611 62.89 5.42 -20.69
CA ASN A 611 63.84 6.37 -21.28
C ASN A 611 64.54 5.72 -22.48
N THR A 612 64.19 6.21 -23.67
CA THR A 612 64.84 5.91 -24.93
C THR A 612 66.31 6.33 -24.91
N SER A 613 67.24 5.39 -25.06
CA SER A 613 68.49 5.71 -25.77
C SER A 613 68.79 4.62 -26.79
N THR A 614 68.85 5.05 -28.04
CA THR A 614 69.37 4.29 -29.18
C THR A 614 70.81 3.87 -28.93
N ASN A 615 71.15 2.60 -29.18
CA ASN A 615 72.50 2.25 -29.58
C ASN A 615 72.45 1.66 -31.00
N ALA A 616 73.23 2.24 -31.90
CA ALA A 616 73.04 2.17 -33.35
C ALA A 616 73.61 0.90 -34.02
N ASP A 617 74.20 -0.05 -33.29
CA ASP A 617 75.11 -1.02 -33.94
C ASP A 617 74.88 -2.52 -33.72
N THR A 618 73.81 -3.01 -33.05
CA THR A 618 73.59 -4.48 -32.98
C THR A 618 72.17 -5.01 -33.08
N GLY A 619 71.14 -4.17 -33.26
CA GLY A 619 69.84 -4.64 -33.77
C GLY A 619 69.15 -5.79 -33.01
N GLU A 620 69.38 -5.95 -31.69
CA GLU A 620 68.70 -6.96 -30.88
C GLU A 620 68.33 -6.39 -29.51
N VAL A 621 67.03 -6.27 -29.23
CA VAL A 621 66.51 -6.12 -27.86
C VAL A 621 65.42 -7.18 -27.66
N THR A 622 65.83 -8.29 -27.06
CA THR A 622 64.96 -9.27 -26.40
C THR A 622 64.92 -8.91 -24.92
N TYR A 623 63.75 -8.80 -24.27
CA TYR A 623 63.67 -9.07 -22.83
C TYR A 623 62.32 -9.63 -22.37
N ILE A 624 62.43 -10.59 -21.45
CA ILE A 624 61.45 -11.44 -20.78
C ILE A 624 61.41 -11.04 -19.29
N GLY A 625 60.21 -10.87 -18.72
CA GLY A 625 59.83 -11.22 -17.34
C GLY A 625 60.47 -10.57 -16.09
N SER A 626 59.59 -9.94 -15.29
CA SER A 626 59.54 -9.78 -13.81
C SER A 626 60.71 -9.12 -13.03
N ALA A 627 60.41 -8.05 -12.26
CA ALA A 627 60.22 -8.10 -10.80
C ALA A 627 60.22 -6.70 -10.10
N THR A 628 59.28 -6.54 -9.15
CA THR A 628 59.26 -5.72 -7.91
C THR A 628 58.85 -4.22 -7.92
N VAL A 629 57.59 -4.01 -7.50
CA VAL A 629 56.94 -2.96 -6.67
C VAL A 629 57.57 -1.55 -6.58
N ALA A 630 56.81 -0.54 -7.03
CA ALA A 630 56.73 0.78 -6.39
C ALA A 630 55.40 1.52 -6.68
N ALA A 631 54.52 1.53 -5.67
CA ALA A 631 53.37 2.42 -5.38
C ALA A 631 52.19 2.56 -6.39
N PRO A 632 50.93 2.29 -5.98
CA PRO A 632 49.74 2.67 -6.74
C PRO A 632 49.59 4.20 -6.81
N GLY A 633 49.32 4.74 -8.00
CA GLY A 633 48.93 6.14 -8.21
C GLY A 633 49.94 7.05 -8.92
N ASN A 634 50.76 6.53 -9.85
CA ASN A 634 51.71 7.36 -10.60
C ASN A 634 51.24 7.53 -12.04
N SER A 635 51.28 8.76 -12.55
CA SER A 635 51.11 9.05 -13.99
C SER A 635 52.26 8.49 -14.82
N ASP A 636 51.95 7.59 -15.74
CA ASP A 636 52.90 6.93 -16.63
C ASP A 636 52.87 7.49 -18.06
N ALA A 637 53.97 7.28 -18.79
CA ALA A 637 54.05 7.58 -20.21
C ALA A 637 54.58 6.35 -20.95
N ILE A 638 53.68 5.62 -21.60
CA ILE A 638 53.95 4.34 -22.23
C ILE A 638 53.81 4.49 -23.74
N THR A 639 54.85 4.12 -24.50
CA THR A 639 54.75 3.92 -25.94
C THR A 639 55.14 2.49 -26.28
N ALA A 640 54.18 1.74 -26.81
CA ALA A 640 54.41 0.41 -27.33
C ALA A 640 55.26 0.48 -28.61
N TYR A 641 56.20 -0.46 -28.73
CA TYR A 641 56.94 -0.70 -29.96
C TYR A 641 57.03 -2.20 -30.21
N ASN A 642 56.45 -2.64 -31.31
CA ASN A 642 56.57 -4.00 -31.82
C ASN A 642 57.47 -4.00 -33.06
N THR A 643 58.64 -4.62 -32.94
CA THR A 643 59.58 -4.82 -34.05
C THR A 643 59.47 -6.23 -34.66
N SER A 644 58.61 -7.08 -34.11
CA SER A 644 58.43 -8.46 -34.56
C SER A 644 57.18 -8.65 -35.41
N SER A 645 57.38 -9.16 -36.62
CA SER A 645 56.29 -9.58 -37.51
C SER A 645 55.48 -10.79 -36.96
N SER A 646 55.97 -11.45 -35.91
CA SER A 646 55.26 -12.57 -35.26
C SER A 646 54.21 -12.12 -34.24
N ILE A 647 54.36 -10.92 -33.68
CA ILE A 647 53.45 -10.38 -32.67
C ILE A 647 52.32 -9.68 -33.39
N LYS A 648 51.09 -10.20 -33.21
CA LYS A 648 49.89 -9.70 -33.89
C LYS A 648 49.07 -8.74 -33.03
N ARG A 649 49.23 -8.83 -31.71
CA ARG A 649 48.54 -8.02 -30.72
C ARG A 649 49.50 -7.52 -29.65
N VAL A 650 49.33 -6.27 -29.23
CA VAL A 650 50.05 -5.67 -28.11
C VAL A 650 49.06 -5.11 -27.11
N GLU A 651 49.22 -5.47 -25.84
CA GLU A 651 48.35 -5.02 -24.75
C GLU A 651 49.10 -4.03 -23.86
N VAL A 652 48.46 -2.92 -23.51
CA VAL A 652 49.00 -1.82 -22.70
C VAL A 652 48.01 -1.53 -21.57
N TYR A 653 48.51 -1.47 -20.34
CA TYR A 653 47.70 -1.18 -19.15
C TYR A 653 48.39 -0.05 -18.35
N GLY A 654 47.65 1.03 -18.10
CA GLY A 654 48.09 2.19 -17.32
C GLY A 654 47.98 1.97 -15.82
N LEU A 655 46.84 1.43 -15.37
CA LEU A 655 46.50 1.17 -13.95
C LEU A 655 46.13 2.47 -13.22
N ASP A 656 46.58 2.71 -11.99
CA ASP A 656 46.22 3.91 -11.23
C ASP A 656 47.20 5.07 -11.56
N GLY A 657 46.71 6.20 -12.05
CA GLY A 657 47.52 7.36 -12.46
C GLY A 657 46.85 8.13 -13.61
N ASN A 658 47.30 9.34 -13.89
CA ASN A 658 46.90 10.05 -15.12
C ASN A 658 47.93 9.73 -16.22
N ASP A 659 47.66 8.77 -17.07
CA ASP A 659 48.64 8.13 -17.94
C ASP A 659 48.63 8.67 -19.37
N ALA A 660 49.73 8.49 -20.10
CA ALA A 660 49.83 8.75 -21.53
C ALA A 660 50.22 7.45 -22.25
N LEU A 661 49.24 6.78 -22.85
CA LEU A 661 49.36 5.44 -23.41
C LEU A 661 49.27 5.46 -24.93
N ILE A 662 50.32 5.01 -25.60
CA ILE A 662 50.44 5.03 -27.05
C ILE A 662 50.72 3.61 -27.58
N GLY A 663 49.83 3.11 -28.45
CA GLY A 663 49.95 1.86 -29.20
C GLY A 663 50.94 1.94 -30.36
N ASP A 664 51.14 0.80 -31.03
CA ASP A 664 52.08 0.69 -32.16
C ASP A 664 51.35 0.46 -33.48
N ALA A 665 51.92 -0.30 -34.41
CA ALA A 665 51.29 -0.61 -35.69
C ALA A 665 50.58 -1.98 -35.73
N SER A 666 50.53 -2.69 -34.60
CA SER A 666 49.83 -3.96 -34.43
C SER A 666 48.43 -3.75 -33.84
N GLN A 667 47.65 -4.81 -33.66
CA GLN A 667 46.35 -4.66 -32.99
C GLN A 667 46.58 -4.35 -31.50
N ASN A 668 46.14 -3.19 -31.03
CA ASN A 668 46.35 -2.79 -29.65
C ASN A 668 45.10 -2.99 -28.78
N LEU A 669 45.29 -3.49 -27.56
CA LEU A 669 44.35 -3.35 -26.46
C LEU A 669 44.99 -2.38 -25.46
N ILE A 670 44.39 -1.22 -25.23
CA ILE A 670 44.90 -0.23 -24.28
C ILE A 670 43.82 0.04 -23.23
N ASP A 671 44.20 -0.04 -21.97
CA ASP A 671 43.35 0.22 -20.80
C ASP A 671 44.04 1.26 -19.91
N GLY A 672 43.43 2.43 -19.74
CA GLY A 672 43.96 3.55 -18.95
C GLY A 672 44.00 3.19 -17.48
N GLY A 673 42.85 2.86 -16.89
CA GLY A 673 42.76 2.37 -15.53
C GLY A 673 42.03 3.35 -14.62
N ALA A 674 42.70 4.01 -13.68
CA ALA A 674 42.08 4.99 -12.79
C ALA A 674 42.91 6.28 -12.74
N GLY A 675 42.35 7.39 -13.20
CA GLY A 675 42.95 8.71 -13.33
C GLY A 675 42.54 9.33 -14.67
N ASP A 676 42.94 10.57 -14.95
CA ASP A 676 42.64 11.24 -16.22
C ASP A 676 43.70 10.86 -17.27
N ASP A 677 43.39 9.93 -18.16
CA ASP A 677 44.35 9.32 -19.09
C ASP A 677 44.36 9.97 -20.49
N LEU A 678 45.44 9.78 -21.24
CA LEU A 678 45.60 10.16 -22.65
C LEU A 678 45.96 8.90 -23.45
N ILE A 679 45.02 8.39 -24.25
CA ILE A 679 45.15 7.10 -24.92
C ILE A 679 45.16 7.26 -26.44
N ALA A 680 46.14 6.66 -27.11
CA ALA A 680 46.27 6.69 -28.56
C ALA A 680 46.57 5.29 -29.10
N GLY A 681 45.66 4.73 -29.89
CA GLY A 681 45.76 3.33 -30.33
C GLY A 681 46.85 3.00 -31.35
N GLY A 682 47.42 3.97 -32.06
CA GLY A 682 48.34 3.70 -33.17
C GLY A 682 47.65 3.12 -34.42
N LEU A 683 48.38 2.43 -35.30
CA LEU A 683 47.82 1.79 -36.51
C LEU A 683 47.29 0.40 -36.16
N GLY A 684 46.23 -0.06 -36.83
CA GLY A 684 45.67 -1.40 -36.62
C GLY A 684 44.25 -1.39 -36.05
N LEU A 685 43.71 -2.58 -35.80
CA LEU A 685 42.41 -2.75 -35.14
C LEU A 685 42.61 -2.70 -33.64
N ASN A 686 42.12 -1.62 -33.02
CA ASN A 686 42.42 -1.31 -31.63
C ASN A 686 41.15 -1.33 -30.77
N THR A 687 41.32 -1.73 -29.52
CA THR A 687 40.36 -1.57 -28.43
C THR A 687 40.99 -0.65 -27.40
N LEU A 688 40.40 0.52 -27.15
CA LEU A 688 40.89 1.52 -26.20
C LEU A 688 39.84 1.71 -25.11
N ILE A 689 40.27 1.64 -23.86
CA ILE A 689 39.45 1.73 -22.65
C ILE A 689 40.07 2.84 -21.79
N GLY A 690 39.31 3.88 -21.45
CA GLY A 690 39.74 4.97 -20.57
C GLY A 690 39.86 4.47 -19.13
N GLY A 691 38.74 4.23 -18.46
CA GLY A 691 38.74 3.72 -17.09
C GLY A 691 38.01 4.67 -16.14
N GLU A 692 38.40 4.74 -14.87
CA GLU A 692 37.82 5.71 -13.92
C GLU A 692 38.58 7.04 -14.04
N GLY A 693 37.96 8.15 -14.46
CA GLY A 693 38.60 9.45 -14.62
C GLY A 693 38.10 10.22 -15.85
N ASN A 694 38.71 11.36 -16.17
CA ASN A 694 38.36 12.15 -17.35
C ASN A 694 39.39 11.95 -18.45
N ASP A 695 39.13 10.99 -19.33
CA ASP A 695 40.13 10.51 -20.26
C ASP A 695 40.11 11.25 -21.60
N ILE A 696 41.21 11.21 -22.34
CA ILE A 696 41.35 11.74 -23.70
C ILE A 696 41.79 10.61 -24.62
N ILE A 697 40.91 10.16 -25.49
CA ILE A 697 41.19 9.11 -26.46
C ILE A 697 41.42 9.73 -27.84
N LEU A 698 42.65 9.59 -28.37
CA LEU A 698 43.05 10.03 -29.69
C LEU A 698 42.77 8.92 -30.72
N THR A 699 41.83 9.18 -31.62
CA THR A 699 41.46 8.25 -32.71
C THR A 699 42.42 8.28 -33.90
N HIS A 700 43.33 9.25 -33.92
CA HIS A 700 44.28 9.47 -34.99
C HIS A 700 45.65 9.82 -34.38
N PHE A 701 46.54 8.85 -34.30
CA PHE A 701 47.90 9.07 -33.81
C PHE A 701 48.88 8.20 -34.57
N THR A 702 49.88 8.81 -35.20
CA THR A 702 51.00 8.12 -35.84
C THR A 702 52.30 8.50 -35.13
N PRO A 703 52.92 7.61 -34.35
CA PRO A 703 54.22 7.89 -33.76
C PRO A 703 55.29 8.02 -34.86
N GLY A 704 55.93 9.19 -34.97
CA GLY A 704 57.34 9.28 -35.39
C GLY A 704 57.76 8.98 -36.84
N ILE A 705 56.88 8.93 -37.85
CA ILE A 705 57.33 8.92 -39.26
C ILE A 705 56.77 10.15 -39.98
N ALA A 706 57.62 11.15 -40.17
CA ALA A 706 57.32 12.33 -40.97
C ALA A 706 56.85 11.92 -42.38
N GLY A 707 55.60 12.22 -42.72
CA GLY A 707 55.18 12.43 -44.10
C GLY A 707 54.62 11.25 -44.90
N ARG A 708 54.19 10.14 -44.28
CA ARG A 708 53.37 9.14 -44.99
C ARG A 708 52.01 8.94 -44.31
N ARG A 709 50.96 9.50 -44.93
CA ARG A 709 49.57 8.99 -44.77
C ARG A 709 49.56 7.54 -45.26
N GLY A 710 49.51 6.59 -44.33
CA GLY A 710 49.23 5.20 -44.66
C GLY A 710 47.75 5.03 -45.06
N PRO A 711 47.43 4.09 -45.97
CA PRO A 711 46.04 3.73 -46.24
C PRO A 711 45.49 2.85 -45.08
N ASP A 712 44.23 3.06 -44.71
CA ASP A 712 43.39 2.25 -43.80
C ASP A 712 43.57 2.43 -42.26
N ASP A 713 43.48 3.67 -41.74
CA ASP A 713 43.19 3.91 -40.29
C ASP A 713 41.71 3.69 -39.92
N SER A 714 40.84 3.46 -40.90
CA SER A 714 39.43 3.85 -40.83
C SER A 714 38.46 2.69 -40.63
N LYS A 715 38.96 1.50 -40.30
CA LYS A 715 38.12 0.29 -40.19
C LYS A 715 38.20 -0.29 -38.77
N ASN A 716 37.07 -0.27 -38.07
CA ASN A 716 36.74 -1.03 -36.85
C ASN A 716 37.69 -0.86 -35.64
N GLN A 717 37.62 0.28 -34.97
CA GLN A 717 38.17 0.49 -33.62
C GLN A 717 37.04 0.46 -32.58
N ILE A 718 37.34 0.05 -31.35
CA ILE A 718 36.43 0.03 -30.21
C ILE A 718 36.95 1.00 -29.16
N PHE A 719 36.10 1.92 -28.71
CA PHE A 719 36.43 2.90 -27.66
C PHE A 719 35.44 2.78 -26.51
N ILE A 720 35.96 2.69 -25.29
CA ILE A 720 35.18 2.61 -24.05
C ILE A 720 35.72 3.74 -23.16
N GLY A 721 34.87 4.69 -22.78
CA GLY A 721 35.26 5.81 -21.91
C GLY A 721 35.54 5.33 -20.49
N GLY A 722 34.51 4.84 -19.79
CA GLY A 722 34.64 4.51 -18.39
C GLY A 722 34.14 5.67 -17.51
N ALA A 723 34.30 5.53 -16.20
CA ALA A 723 33.61 6.39 -15.24
C ALA A 723 34.26 7.78 -15.15
N GLY A 724 33.68 8.79 -15.79
CA GLY A 724 34.07 10.20 -15.68
C GLY A 724 33.78 10.97 -16.97
N ALA A 725 34.39 12.13 -17.16
CA ALA A 725 34.11 13.02 -18.30
C ALA A 725 35.15 12.88 -19.42
N ASP A 726 34.96 11.89 -20.29
CA ASP A 726 35.94 11.56 -21.34
C ASP A 726 35.80 12.38 -22.63
N THR A 727 36.90 12.51 -23.35
CA THR A 727 37.07 13.24 -24.60
C THR A 727 37.60 12.31 -25.69
N LEU A 728 36.89 12.22 -26.83
CA LEU A 728 37.37 11.51 -28.02
C LEU A 728 37.81 12.53 -29.09
N ASP A 729 39.09 12.56 -29.46
CA ASP A 729 39.64 13.49 -30.46
C ASP A 729 39.88 12.81 -31.83
N GLY A 730 39.27 13.36 -32.89
CA GLY A 730 39.29 12.81 -34.25
C GLY A 730 39.38 13.88 -35.34
N GLN A 731 40.29 13.71 -36.31
CA GLN A 731 40.35 14.53 -37.53
C GLN A 731 39.97 13.74 -38.78
N ASP A 732 39.01 14.25 -39.55
CA ASP A 732 38.72 13.94 -40.97
C ASP A 732 38.79 12.45 -41.42
N ALA A 733 38.35 11.50 -40.58
CA ALA A 733 38.21 10.10 -40.97
C ALA A 733 36.75 9.75 -41.33
N ILE A 734 36.55 9.20 -42.53
CA ILE A 734 35.28 8.57 -42.92
C ILE A 734 35.24 7.19 -42.25
N TYR A 735 34.62 7.10 -41.06
CA TYR A 735 34.40 5.81 -40.40
C TYR A 735 33.24 5.06 -41.07
N SER A 736 33.44 3.79 -41.44
CA SER A 736 32.33 2.91 -41.87
C SER A 736 31.46 2.41 -40.71
N ARG A 737 31.99 2.47 -39.47
CA ARG A 737 31.30 2.18 -38.21
C ARG A 737 32.12 2.70 -37.03
N LEU A 738 31.53 3.52 -36.17
CA LEU A 738 32.11 4.02 -34.92
C LEU A 738 31.23 3.51 -33.76
N GLN A 739 31.84 2.89 -32.73
CA GLN A 739 31.15 2.45 -31.51
C GLN A 739 31.84 3.12 -30.31
N VAL A 740 31.11 4.00 -29.63
CA VAL A 740 31.54 4.74 -28.42
C VAL A 740 30.61 4.34 -27.29
N TRP A 741 31.16 4.06 -26.11
CA TRP A 741 30.44 3.78 -24.87
C TRP A 741 30.63 4.94 -23.88
N GLN A 742 29.57 5.34 -23.16
CA GLN A 742 29.55 6.43 -22.17
C GLN A 742 28.89 5.97 -20.87
N ASP A 743 29.47 6.37 -19.75
CA ASP A 743 28.96 6.16 -18.40
C ASP A 743 28.71 7.52 -17.71
N GLY A 744 27.43 7.87 -17.59
CA GLY A 744 26.89 8.47 -16.37
C GLY A 744 27.21 9.90 -15.93
N ASN A 745 28.30 10.59 -16.32
CA ASN A 745 28.60 11.92 -15.74
C ASN A 745 29.18 12.96 -16.73
N GLY A 746 28.29 13.75 -17.34
CA GLY A 746 28.47 15.16 -17.76
C GLY A 746 29.73 15.59 -18.51
N VAL A 747 29.61 15.87 -19.81
CA VAL A 747 30.63 16.64 -20.57
C VAL A 747 30.59 18.12 -20.17
N SER A 748 31.65 18.63 -19.54
CA SER A 748 31.92 20.05 -19.43
C SER A 748 33.19 20.45 -20.20
N ASP A 749 33.00 21.39 -21.13
CA ASP A 749 34.00 22.24 -21.78
C ASP A 749 34.72 21.70 -23.04
N MET A 750 34.08 21.91 -24.20
CA MET A 750 34.69 21.77 -25.54
C MET A 750 35.32 23.09 -25.99
N ASN A 751 36.66 23.21 -25.99
CA ASN A 751 37.34 24.37 -26.57
C ASN A 751 37.70 24.19 -28.06
N ARG A 752 36.93 24.90 -28.90
CA ARG A 752 37.26 25.45 -30.23
C ARG A 752 37.93 24.51 -31.26
N ARG A 753 37.15 23.57 -31.81
CA ARG A 753 37.01 23.24 -33.26
C ARG A 753 36.30 21.89 -33.51
N SER A 754 35.47 21.44 -32.57
CA SER A 754 34.77 20.15 -32.64
C SER A 754 33.26 20.34 -32.91
N LEU A 755 32.68 19.36 -33.59
CA LEU A 755 31.31 19.30 -34.10
C LEU A 755 30.26 19.73 -33.06
N ILE A 756 29.69 20.93 -33.22
CA ILE A 756 28.57 21.43 -32.41
C ILE A 756 27.28 20.76 -32.91
N VAL A 757 26.68 19.87 -32.12
CA VAL A 757 25.27 19.51 -32.28
C VAL A 757 24.47 20.33 -31.28
N ASP A 758 24.10 21.56 -31.67
CA ASP A 758 23.18 22.40 -30.88
C ASP A 758 21.73 21.97 -31.16
N PRO A 759 20.97 21.50 -30.16
CA PRO A 759 19.55 21.14 -30.30
C PRO A 759 18.68 22.30 -30.81
N LYS A 760 19.07 23.56 -30.56
CA LYS A 760 18.35 24.75 -31.06
C LYS A 760 18.57 25.00 -32.55
N LEU A 761 19.70 24.54 -33.11
CA LEU A 761 20.01 24.65 -34.54
C LEU A 761 19.19 23.63 -35.36
N ILE A 762 18.99 22.42 -34.83
CA ILE A 762 18.11 21.38 -35.40
C ILE A 762 16.67 21.89 -35.50
N ALA A 763 16.14 22.47 -34.42
CA ALA A 763 14.79 23.06 -34.42
C ALA A 763 14.64 24.26 -35.40
N THR A 764 15.74 24.89 -35.80
CA THR A 764 15.73 26.05 -36.69
C THR A 764 15.81 25.67 -38.18
N CYS A 765 16.67 24.72 -38.59
CA CYS A 765 16.62 24.19 -39.97
C CYS A 765 15.39 23.26 -40.18
N GLU A 766 14.82 22.61 -39.15
CA GLU A 766 13.52 21.90 -39.27
C GLU A 766 12.34 22.84 -39.51
N ARG A 767 12.27 23.99 -38.82
CA ARG A 767 11.22 25.01 -39.04
C ARG A 767 11.31 25.64 -40.43
N SER A 768 12.51 25.89 -40.94
CA SER A 768 12.74 26.44 -42.27
C SER A 768 12.35 25.46 -43.40
N MET A 769 12.56 24.15 -43.19
CA MET A 769 12.19 23.12 -44.17
C MET A 769 10.72 22.69 -44.10
N ARG A 770 10.07 22.73 -42.93
CA ARG A 770 8.62 22.50 -42.80
C ARG A 770 7.77 23.57 -43.50
N ALA A 771 8.25 24.81 -43.57
CA ALA A 771 7.57 25.89 -44.30
C ALA A 771 7.54 25.70 -45.84
N ARG A 772 8.27 24.71 -46.40
CA ARG A 772 8.36 24.44 -47.85
C ARG A 772 7.72 23.10 -48.29
N GLY A 773 7.03 22.39 -47.40
CA GLY A 773 5.97 21.44 -47.77
C GLY A 773 6.35 20.07 -48.34
N ARG A 774 7.47 19.41 -47.96
CA ARG A 774 7.73 17.97 -48.25
C ARG A 774 8.45 17.25 -47.08
N PHE A 775 8.20 15.94 -46.97
CA PHE A 775 8.31 15.04 -45.80
C PHE A 775 9.71 14.70 -45.20
N ARG A 776 9.63 14.00 -44.05
CA ARG A 776 10.58 13.48 -43.02
C ARG A 776 12.03 13.13 -43.42
N MET A 777 12.99 13.56 -42.57
CA MET A 777 14.41 13.16 -42.54
C MET A 777 14.60 11.91 -41.64
N LYS A 778 15.45 10.96 -42.04
CA LYS A 778 15.88 9.83 -41.18
C LYS A 778 17.33 9.94 -40.70
N HIS A 779 18.20 10.72 -41.34
CA HIS A 779 19.55 11.05 -40.86
C HIS A 779 19.96 12.45 -41.35
N LEU A 780 20.67 13.21 -40.53
CA LEU A 780 21.26 14.50 -40.90
C LEU A 780 22.78 14.31 -41.08
N VAL A 781 23.27 14.50 -42.31
CA VAL A 781 24.70 14.69 -42.58
C VAL A 781 24.91 16.18 -42.82
N VAL A 782 25.52 16.88 -41.85
CA VAL A 782 25.91 18.29 -42.05
C VAL A 782 27.33 18.31 -42.62
N SER A 783 27.46 18.43 -43.94
CA SER A 783 28.71 18.95 -44.52
C SER A 783 28.68 20.48 -44.38
N GLY A 784 29.73 21.08 -43.83
CA GLY A 784 29.81 22.50 -43.44
C GLY A 784 29.63 23.55 -44.55
N LEU A 785 28.42 23.68 -45.09
CA LEU A 785 27.97 24.79 -45.94
C LEU A 785 26.63 25.35 -45.41
N PRO A 786 26.31 26.64 -45.63
CA PRO A 786 25.03 27.23 -45.21
C PRO A 786 23.82 26.49 -45.81
N CYS A 787 22.70 26.36 -45.05
CA CYS A 787 21.46 25.58 -45.33
C CYS A 787 20.79 25.86 -46.73
N THR A 788 21.36 26.71 -47.60
CA THR A 788 20.86 27.07 -48.94
C THR A 788 21.47 26.28 -50.12
N GLN A 789 22.49 25.43 -49.93
CA GLN A 789 23.20 24.77 -51.05
C GLN A 789 23.35 23.23 -50.97
N ALA A 790 22.69 22.54 -50.03
CA ALA A 790 22.78 21.08 -49.95
C ALA A 790 22.11 20.38 -51.15
N ARG A 791 22.85 19.46 -51.83
CA ARG A 791 22.31 18.52 -52.83
C ARG A 791 22.05 17.16 -52.19
N VAL A 792 20.94 16.53 -52.58
CA VAL A 792 20.53 15.19 -52.13
C VAL A 792 20.86 14.18 -53.23
N GLU A 793 21.66 13.16 -52.93
CA GLU A 793 21.71 11.93 -53.73
C GLU A 793 21.07 10.79 -52.95
N VAL A 794 20.14 10.08 -53.61
CA VAL A 794 19.46 8.90 -53.10
C VAL A 794 20.19 7.68 -53.64
N LEU A 795 20.73 6.83 -52.79
CA LEU A 795 21.15 5.48 -53.16
C LEU A 795 20.17 4.49 -52.53
N GLN A 796 19.58 3.65 -53.39
CA GLN A 796 18.61 2.60 -53.06
C GLN A 796 19.21 1.49 -52.20
#